data_AF-A0A9P6QFN3-F1
#
_entry.id   AF-A0A9P6QFN3-F1
#
_cell.length_a   1.000
_cell.length_b   1.000
_cell.length_c   1.000
_cell.angle_alpha   90.00
_cell.angle_beta   90.00
_cell.angle_gamma   90.00
#
_symmetry.space_group_name_H-M   'P 1'
#
loop_
_entity.id
_entity.type
_entity.pdbx_description
1 polymer ?
#
loop_
_entity_poly.entity_id
_entity_poly.type
_entity_poly.pdbx_seq_one_letter_code
_entity_poly.pdbx_strand_id
1 'polypeptide(L)'
;MAILEAPDTNAPAPSTLDPLTPYAPVINYLPYLRKLHISDLTVFQYGRYPDPLSLPPILEDCIQTLGLLEYYQSVDLSVQYSGLDTKWRHLLGLDIDIRRQLLWALCCPVTIQELTIPVSQFERYMAAIHEFKALASVAFLVDKDFIFSDDILFKMTTDDRAIAQDLRREWNVIKEDMVRFVQEHVSCHKNMLMHVTLLDNMGLHTSPSDIHSRILQPLPPLANPRVLNASNWMHFVTKSMDTNLESVTVISYPKKPTRFSVDIDPFLHRCRSLRELNMLLTAGAFRWAVEEKDRYLVNKDLDPRPLVSLQTLRLRVVALSVGCDVNDAAYAFSDTLRSLTLDVTPKRMNGVDPLPPFELGRNWNMPALRFLEVNIYNQVLIMDPNTLLGCRALEDIHINDNVMYYDPQEIQHWAPVELPNLASLELHGGAALSFDLNTLHSTPKLHTLELGMKDFDGEYFIPATENDLEQDDLELIHDGSSNDDEQGMDSGAGPIHPQVRWSWDWHLPNLSQLSLSAIFAYTFQFRMLQKCPNLEVLDLNIKTYDLSRRRRITLSDIMLPGPDQGPDLDEDTGRYLSLPNLDVLYLQGLWHFEEDVLYYLLHRVAPNTKELLECECSGFDLEEWMHAIDGLHLGHTSSTLEATEEQLLASGLKLYPLAGSENTTRYNNPCFDHVFISVEPSVGTLFCFTLLQKTFVRSAKLN
;
A
#
# COMPACT_ATOMS: atom_id res chain seq x y z
N MET A 1 22.61 -16.71 -35.29
CA MET A 1 23.80 -16.62 -36.16
C MET A 1 23.86 -17.90 -36.96
N ALA A 2 23.31 -17.87 -38.17
CA ALA A 2 23.34 -19.01 -39.07
C ALA A 2 24.72 -19.08 -39.74
N ILE A 3 25.19 -20.32 -39.85
CA ILE A 3 26.35 -20.77 -40.60
C ILE A 3 26.29 -20.19 -42.02
N LEU A 4 27.21 -19.28 -42.36
CA LEU A 4 27.56 -18.98 -43.74
C LEU A 4 28.64 -19.96 -44.16
N GLU A 5 28.24 -21.21 -44.39
CA GLU A 5 29.05 -22.12 -45.20
C GLU A 5 28.91 -21.69 -46.66
N ALA A 6 30.06 -21.53 -47.32
CA ALA A 6 30.10 -21.37 -48.77
C ALA A 6 29.45 -22.60 -49.41
N PRO A 7 28.59 -22.45 -50.43
CA PRO A 7 27.93 -23.60 -51.03
C PRO A 7 28.96 -24.45 -51.79
N ASP A 8 28.94 -25.73 -51.47
CA ASP A 8 29.63 -26.80 -52.16
C ASP A 8 29.25 -26.79 -53.65
N THR A 9 30.22 -26.69 -54.54
CA THR A 9 30.05 -26.39 -55.98
C THR A 9 29.48 -27.55 -56.83
N ASN A 10 28.78 -28.53 -56.26
CA ASN A 10 28.33 -29.73 -56.99
C ASN A 10 26.88 -30.16 -56.70
N ALA A 11 25.94 -29.20 -56.64
CA ALA A 11 24.51 -29.50 -56.68
C ALA A 11 23.91 -29.22 -58.08
N PRO A 12 23.07 -30.10 -58.65
CA PRO A 12 22.46 -29.91 -59.96
C PRO A 12 21.44 -28.77 -59.95
N ALA A 13 21.45 -27.97 -61.02
CA ALA A 13 20.67 -26.75 -61.17
C ALA A 13 19.16 -26.98 -60.97
N PRO A 14 18.48 -26.22 -60.08
CA PRO A 14 17.04 -26.23 -60.02
C PRO A 14 16.46 -25.40 -61.18
N SER A 15 15.39 -25.95 -61.73
CA SER A 15 14.54 -25.39 -62.77
C SER A 15 14.11 -23.95 -62.52
N THR A 16 14.18 -23.17 -63.60
CA THR A 16 13.60 -21.82 -63.83
C THR A 16 12.43 -21.47 -62.90
N LEU A 17 12.73 -20.73 -61.84
CA LEU A 17 11.77 -19.93 -61.08
C LEU A 17 11.75 -18.51 -61.66
N ASP A 18 10.56 -17.96 -61.79
CA ASP A 18 10.25 -16.61 -62.26
C ASP A 18 11.18 -15.54 -61.65
N PRO A 19 11.50 -14.45 -62.39
CA PRO A 19 12.26 -13.33 -61.85
C PRO A 19 11.44 -12.66 -60.74
N LEU A 20 11.69 -13.11 -59.50
CA LEU A 20 11.20 -12.47 -58.30
C LEU A 20 11.56 -10.98 -58.36
N THR A 21 10.53 -10.18 -58.11
CA THR A 21 10.55 -8.74 -57.85
C THR A 21 11.83 -8.32 -57.11
N PRO A 22 12.46 -7.18 -57.47
CA PRO A 22 13.70 -6.76 -56.85
C PRO A 22 13.48 -6.65 -55.34
N TYR A 23 14.10 -7.55 -54.58
CA TYR A 23 14.12 -7.52 -53.13
C TYR A 23 14.47 -6.08 -52.71
N ALA A 24 13.65 -5.51 -51.82
CA ALA A 24 13.93 -4.20 -51.24
C ALA A 24 15.40 -4.17 -50.78
N PRO A 25 16.14 -3.07 -51.01
CA PRO A 25 17.54 -2.99 -50.65
C PRO A 25 17.71 -3.39 -49.19
N VAL A 26 18.59 -4.35 -48.92
CA VAL A 26 18.93 -4.78 -47.56
C VAL A 26 19.66 -3.60 -46.91
N ILE A 27 18.90 -2.75 -46.22
CA ILE A 27 19.46 -1.66 -45.44
C ILE A 27 20.19 -2.30 -44.26
N ASN A 28 21.50 -2.12 -44.17
CA ASN A 28 22.24 -2.46 -42.97
C ASN A 28 21.81 -1.46 -41.88
N TYR A 29 20.99 -1.91 -40.93
CA TYR A 29 20.47 -1.08 -39.85
C TYR A 29 21.50 -0.84 -38.73
N LEU A 30 22.60 -1.62 -38.66
CA LEU A 30 23.58 -1.54 -37.57
C LEU A 30 24.22 -0.15 -37.42
N PRO A 31 24.64 0.57 -38.49
CA PRO A 31 25.19 1.92 -38.38
C PRO A 31 24.17 2.97 -37.89
N TYR A 32 22.88 2.65 -37.90
CA TYR A 32 21.80 3.52 -37.41
C TYR A 32 21.41 3.21 -35.97
N LEU A 33 21.93 2.13 -35.39
CA LEU A 33 21.68 1.79 -34.00
C LEU A 33 22.35 2.85 -33.10
N ARG A 34 21.54 3.50 -32.27
CA ARG A 34 21.96 4.51 -31.29
C ARG A 34 21.82 4.03 -29.86
N LYS A 35 20.89 3.09 -29.63
CA LYS A 35 20.57 2.57 -28.31
C LYS A 35 20.59 1.05 -28.39
N LEU A 36 21.33 0.40 -27.50
CA LEU A 36 21.36 -1.05 -27.38
C LEU A 36 21.15 -1.43 -25.93
N HIS A 37 19.89 -1.73 -25.63
CA HIS A 37 19.44 -2.24 -24.35
C HIS A 37 18.81 -3.60 -24.56
N ILE A 38 19.35 -4.62 -23.90
CA ILE A 38 18.78 -5.96 -23.84
C ILE A 38 18.69 -6.33 -22.36
N SER A 39 17.73 -5.72 -21.66
CA SER A 39 17.41 -6.01 -20.25
C SER A 39 16.43 -7.18 -20.11
N ASP A 40 15.47 -7.28 -21.04
CA ASP A 40 14.28 -8.12 -20.91
C ASP A 40 14.15 -9.18 -22.01
N LEU A 41 15.25 -9.85 -22.36
CA LEU A 41 15.12 -11.19 -22.94
C LEU A 41 14.76 -12.16 -21.83
N THR A 42 13.55 -12.05 -21.28
CA THR A 42 12.94 -13.21 -20.63
C THR A 42 12.46 -14.13 -21.75
N VAL A 43 13.40 -14.75 -22.48
CA VAL A 43 13.09 -15.86 -23.40
C VAL A 43 12.26 -16.92 -22.65
N PHE A 44 12.45 -16.98 -21.34
CA PHE A 44 11.66 -17.72 -20.38
C PHE A 44 10.91 -16.75 -19.44
N GLN A 45 9.75 -16.23 -19.87
CA GLN A 45 8.77 -15.70 -18.89
C GLN A 45 8.31 -16.89 -18.04
N TYR A 46 8.98 -17.07 -16.90
CA TYR A 46 8.69 -18.10 -15.90
C TYR A 46 7.19 -18.06 -15.56
N GLY A 47 6.46 -19.09 -15.99
CA GLY A 47 5.03 -19.26 -15.68
C GLY A 47 4.06 -19.35 -16.87
N ARG A 48 4.49 -19.11 -18.12
CA ARG A 48 3.59 -19.20 -19.30
C ARG A 48 3.63 -20.52 -20.08
N TYR A 49 4.56 -21.42 -19.79
CA TYR A 49 4.56 -22.76 -20.39
C TYR A 49 3.92 -23.78 -19.46
N PRO A 50 2.94 -24.58 -19.94
CA PRO A 50 2.20 -25.55 -19.14
C PRO A 50 3.09 -26.70 -18.63
N ASP A 51 4.23 -26.91 -19.27
CA ASP A 51 5.32 -27.72 -18.74
C ASP A 51 6.56 -26.83 -18.57
N PRO A 52 6.87 -26.39 -17.34
CA PRO A 52 8.08 -25.61 -17.05
C PRO A 52 9.38 -26.33 -17.46
N LEU A 53 9.33 -27.61 -17.84
CA LEU A 53 10.49 -28.42 -18.16
C LEU A 53 10.70 -28.66 -19.66
N SER A 54 9.87 -28.17 -20.58
CA SER A 54 10.06 -28.40 -22.02
C SER A 54 10.63 -27.18 -22.75
N LEU A 55 11.83 -27.33 -23.33
CA LEU A 55 12.37 -26.37 -24.30
C LEU A 55 11.66 -26.58 -25.66
N PRO A 56 11.49 -25.53 -26.48
CA PRO A 56 11.18 -25.74 -27.89
C PRO A 56 12.22 -26.69 -28.51
N PRO A 57 11.82 -27.77 -29.23
CA PRO A 57 12.75 -28.78 -29.74
C PRO A 57 13.90 -28.19 -30.59
N ILE A 58 13.64 -27.10 -31.32
CA ILE A 58 14.64 -26.38 -32.12
C ILE A 58 15.74 -25.75 -31.26
N LEU A 59 15.38 -25.23 -30.08
CA LEU A 59 16.36 -24.67 -29.14
C LEU A 59 17.17 -25.79 -28.49
N GLU A 60 16.52 -26.89 -28.08
CA GLU A 60 17.21 -28.05 -27.49
C GLU A 60 18.22 -28.67 -28.45
N ASP A 61 17.82 -28.89 -29.71
CA ASP A 61 18.69 -29.38 -30.78
C ASP A 61 19.87 -28.42 -31.05
N CYS A 62 19.62 -27.11 -31.07
CA CYS A 62 20.67 -26.09 -31.23
C CYS A 62 21.66 -26.10 -30.06
N ILE A 63 21.19 -26.20 -28.82
CA ILE A 63 22.03 -26.23 -27.62
C ILE A 63 22.92 -27.48 -27.61
N GLN A 64 22.35 -28.65 -27.93
CA GLN A 64 23.07 -29.91 -28.02
C GLN A 64 24.08 -29.88 -29.17
N THR A 65 23.68 -29.41 -30.35
CA THR A 65 24.56 -29.32 -31.53
C THR A 65 25.76 -28.40 -31.29
N LEU A 66 25.58 -27.33 -30.51
CA LEU A 66 26.65 -26.40 -30.15
C LEU A 66 27.50 -26.86 -28.95
N GLY A 67 27.20 -28.01 -28.35
CA GLY A 67 27.90 -28.52 -27.16
C GLY A 67 27.72 -27.65 -25.91
N LEU A 68 26.70 -26.77 -25.89
CA LEU A 68 26.48 -25.82 -24.80
C LEU A 68 25.88 -26.51 -23.59
N LEU A 69 25.10 -27.57 -23.79
CA LEU A 69 24.51 -28.35 -22.70
C LEU A 69 25.61 -29.02 -21.86
N GLU A 70 26.57 -29.67 -22.51
CA GLU A 70 27.71 -30.32 -21.87
C GLU A 70 28.59 -29.30 -21.15
N TYR A 71 28.79 -28.12 -21.77
CA TYR A 71 29.48 -27.02 -21.13
C TYR A 71 28.80 -26.58 -19.83
N TYR A 72 27.51 -26.25 -19.86
CA TYR A 72 26.81 -25.81 -18.63
C TYR A 72 26.64 -26.93 -17.60
N GLN A 73 26.55 -28.20 -18.02
CA GLN A 73 26.59 -29.34 -17.11
C GLN A 73 27.95 -29.51 -16.43
N SER A 74 29.04 -29.10 -17.08
CA SER A 74 30.39 -29.15 -16.53
C SER A 74 30.71 -27.97 -15.60
N VAL A 75 30.00 -26.85 -15.75
CA VAL A 75 30.13 -25.68 -14.88
C VAL A 75 29.20 -25.84 -13.69
N ASP A 76 29.75 -25.87 -12.48
CA ASP A 76 28.93 -25.91 -11.28
C ASP A 76 28.22 -24.55 -11.05
N LEU A 77 27.00 -24.46 -11.58
CA LEU A 77 26.12 -23.31 -11.41
C LEU A 77 25.28 -23.38 -10.12
N SER A 78 25.45 -24.41 -9.30
CA SER A 78 24.60 -24.64 -8.12
C SER A 78 24.73 -23.53 -7.08
N VAL A 79 25.94 -23.00 -6.91
CA VAL A 79 26.21 -21.89 -6.01
C VAL A 79 25.59 -20.60 -6.54
N GLN A 80 25.72 -20.30 -7.83
CA GLN A 80 25.20 -19.06 -8.44
C GLN A 80 23.67 -19.01 -8.41
N TYR A 81 23.01 -20.12 -8.75
CA TYR A 81 21.55 -20.20 -8.87
C TYR A 81 20.96 -21.18 -7.86
N SER A 82 21.30 -20.97 -6.58
CA SER A 82 20.81 -21.79 -5.48
C SER A 82 19.28 -21.77 -5.44
N GLY A 83 18.65 -22.94 -5.25
CA GLY A 83 17.19 -23.08 -5.19
C GLY A 83 16.49 -23.33 -6.54
N LEU A 84 17.18 -23.20 -7.67
CA LEU A 84 16.67 -23.63 -8.98
C LEU A 84 17.05 -25.09 -9.28
N ASP A 85 16.21 -25.80 -10.05
CA ASP A 85 16.57 -27.13 -10.60
C ASP A 85 17.75 -27.01 -11.58
N THR A 86 18.58 -28.05 -11.68
CA THR A 86 19.75 -28.10 -12.55
C THR A 86 19.45 -27.71 -14.00
N LYS A 87 18.30 -28.14 -14.55
CA LYS A 87 17.89 -27.77 -15.92
C LYS A 87 17.67 -26.26 -16.06
N TRP A 88 17.02 -25.65 -15.07
CA TRP A 88 16.77 -24.20 -15.06
C TRP A 88 18.06 -23.39 -14.98
N ARG A 89 19.06 -23.87 -14.24
CA ARG A 89 20.37 -23.20 -14.17
C ARG A 89 21.06 -23.17 -15.53
N HIS A 90 21.02 -24.27 -16.29
CA HIS A 90 21.61 -24.30 -17.63
C HIS A 90 20.88 -23.40 -18.62
N LEU A 91 19.55 -23.36 -18.56
CA LEU A 91 18.74 -22.46 -19.41
C LEU A 91 19.05 -20.98 -19.15
N LEU A 92 19.19 -20.62 -17.87
CA LEU A 92 19.55 -19.27 -17.48
C LEU A 92 20.96 -18.91 -17.94
N GLY A 93 21.93 -19.84 -17.78
CA GLY A 93 23.29 -19.67 -18.30
C GLY A 93 23.32 -19.43 -19.81
N LEU A 94 22.54 -20.21 -20.56
CA LEU A 94 22.40 -20.04 -22.02
C LEU A 94 21.78 -18.69 -22.40
N ASP A 95 20.67 -18.29 -21.76
CA ASP A 95 20.03 -17.00 -22.04
C ASP A 95 21.02 -15.85 -21.85
N ILE A 96 21.78 -15.90 -20.75
CA ILE A 96 22.82 -14.93 -20.43
C ILE A 96 23.90 -14.90 -21.52
N ASP A 97 24.39 -16.05 -21.99
CA ASP A 97 25.42 -16.08 -23.03
C ASP A 97 24.91 -15.64 -24.40
N ILE A 98 23.70 -16.04 -24.79
CA ILE A 98 23.06 -15.53 -26.01
C ILE A 98 22.95 -14.01 -25.93
N ARG A 99 22.49 -13.48 -24.80
CA ARG A 99 22.37 -12.05 -24.57
C ARG A 99 23.72 -11.34 -24.67
N ARG A 100 24.78 -11.89 -24.06
CA ARG A 100 26.15 -11.37 -24.16
C ARG A 100 26.64 -11.29 -25.60
N GLN A 101 26.50 -12.39 -26.36
CA GLN A 101 26.96 -12.43 -27.74
C GLN A 101 26.14 -11.51 -28.65
N LEU A 102 24.81 -11.42 -28.43
CA LEU A 102 23.96 -10.51 -29.18
C LEU A 102 24.28 -9.05 -28.89
N LEU A 103 24.43 -8.66 -27.61
CA LEU A 103 24.85 -7.31 -27.23
C LEU A 103 26.17 -6.93 -27.90
N TRP A 104 27.15 -7.84 -27.89
CA TRP A 104 28.42 -7.56 -28.55
C TRP A 104 28.30 -7.48 -30.08
N ALA A 105 27.63 -8.43 -30.71
CA ALA A 105 27.50 -8.50 -32.17
C ALA A 105 26.71 -7.31 -32.76
N LEU A 106 25.76 -6.76 -32.00
CA LEU A 106 24.97 -5.60 -32.39
C LEU A 106 25.64 -4.27 -32.01
N CYS A 107 26.68 -4.31 -31.18
CA CYS A 107 27.39 -3.11 -30.76
C CYS A 107 28.18 -2.52 -31.93
N CYS A 108 27.82 -1.31 -32.34
CA CYS A 108 28.63 -0.49 -33.26
C CYS A 108 29.23 0.68 -32.47
N PRO A 109 30.49 0.58 -31.99
CA PRO A 109 31.04 1.52 -31.03
C PRO A 109 30.99 2.99 -31.47
N VAL A 110 31.21 3.24 -32.77
CA VAL A 110 31.29 4.60 -33.32
C VAL A 110 29.95 5.34 -33.24
N THR A 111 28.84 4.62 -33.35
CA THR A 111 27.52 5.23 -33.50
C THR A 111 26.64 5.13 -32.26
N ILE A 112 27.00 4.24 -31.32
CA ILE A 112 26.18 3.97 -30.16
C ILE A 112 26.24 5.13 -29.15
N GLN A 113 25.08 5.50 -28.63
CA GLN A 113 24.87 6.56 -27.65
C GLN A 113 24.45 5.99 -26.30
N GLU A 114 23.70 4.89 -26.29
CA GLU A 114 23.27 4.21 -25.06
C GLU A 114 23.62 2.73 -25.16
N LEU A 115 24.37 2.21 -24.19
CA LEU A 115 24.91 0.86 -24.22
C LEU A 115 24.70 0.13 -22.90
N THR A 116 24.14 -1.08 -22.96
CA THR A 116 24.17 -2.02 -21.85
C THR A 116 25.41 -2.91 -21.93
N ILE A 117 26.23 -2.93 -20.87
CA ILE A 117 27.45 -3.73 -20.77
C ILE A 117 27.26 -4.84 -19.73
N PRO A 118 27.23 -6.12 -20.15
CA PRO A 118 27.30 -7.25 -19.22
C PRO A 118 28.66 -7.24 -18.53
N VAL A 119 28.66 -7.22 -17.19
CA VAL A 119 29.91 -7.09 -16.42
C VAL A 119 30.86 -8.27 -16.61
N SER A 120 30.34 -9.43 -17.00
CA SER A 120 31.14 -10.60 -17.38
C SER A 120 31.96 -10.44 -18.68
N GLN A 121 31.61 -9.48 -19.55
CA GLN A 121 32.25 -9.26 -20.85
C GLN A 121 33.08 -7.98 -20.89
N PHE A 122 33.43 -7.46 -19.72
CA PHE A 122 33.99 -6.13 -19.56
C PHE A 122 35.26 -5.90 -20.39
N GLU A 123 36.15 -6.89 -20.45
CA GLU A 123 37.41 -6.84 -21.18
C GLU A 123 37.21 -6.45 -22.67
N ARG A 124 36.16 -6.98 -23.31
CA ARG A 124 35.86 -6.69 -24.72
C ARG A 124 35.48 -5.23 -24.94
N TYR A 125 34.63 -4.70 -24.06
CA TYR A 125 34.19 -3.30 -24.14
C TYR A 125 35.34 -2.34 -23.77
N MET A 126 36.17 -2.72 -22.80
CA MET A 126 37.34 -1.97 -22.40
C MET A 126 38.36 -1.85 -23.54
N ALA A 127 38.61 -2.94 -24.28
CA ALA A 127 39.51 -2.93 -25.43
C ALA A 127 39.05 -2.00 -26.56
N ALA A 128 37.74 -1.78 -26.69
CA ALA A 128 37.13 -0.89 -27.69
C ALA A 128 36.80 0.52 -27.15
N ILE A 129 37.26 0.88 -25.95
CA ILE A 129 36.81 2.09 -25.24
C ILE A 129 36.96 3.39 -26.05
N HIS A 130 38.05 3.52 -26.80
CA HIS A 130 38.38 4.69 -27.62
C HIS A 130 37.50 4.84 -28.87
N GLU A 131 36.76 3.80 -29.24
CA GLU A 131 35.86 3.81 -30.40
C GLU A 131 34.48 4.38 -30.04
N PHE A 132 34.11 4.39 -28.76
CA PHE A 132 32.82 4.84 -28.22
C PHE A 132 32.68 6.37 -28.15
N LYS A 133 32.96 7.06 -29.25
CA LYS A 133 32.98 8.53 -29.34
C LYS A 133 31.63 9.19 -29.08
N ALA A 134 30.54 8.50 -29.40
CA ALA A 134 29.17 9.00 -29.28
C ALA A 134 28.46 8.55 -28.00
N LEU A 135 29.12 7.73 -27.17
CA LEU A 135 28.51 7.08 -26.02
C LEU A 135 28.18 8.10 -24.92
N ALA A 136 26.89 8.29 -24.69
CA ALA A 136 26.31 9.24 -23.74
C ALA A 136 25.72 8.56 -22.49
N SER A 137 25.36 7.28 -22.57
CA SER A 137 24.82 6.51 -21.46
C SER A 137 25.35 5.07 -21.43
N VAL A 138 25.69 4.60 -20.24
CA VAL A 138 26.09 3.22 -20.00
C VAL A 138 25.24 2.61 -18.89
N ALA A 139 24.71 1.43 -19.13
CA ALA A 139 24.03 0.63 -18.14
C ALA A 139 24.83 -0.65 -17.90
N PHE A 140 25.39 -0.83 -16.70
CA PHE A 140 26.09 -2.06 -16.37
C PHE A 140 25.11 -3.12 -15.91
N LEU A 141 25.06 -4.23 -16.63
CA LEU A 141 24.21 -5.38 -16.31
C LEU A 141 25.00 -6.37 -15.46
N VAL A 142 24.59 -6.54 -14.20
CA VAL A 142 25.15 -7.58 -13.33
C VAL A 142 24.52 -8.92 -13.74
N ASP A 143 25.20 -9.62 -14.65
CA ASP A 143 24.75 -10.83 -15.33
C ASP A 143 25.38 -12.12 -14.77
N LYS A 144 25.90 -12.02 -13.54
CA LYS A 144 26.40 -13.12 -12.71
C LYS A 144 25.95 -12.86 -11.27
N ASP A 145 25.55 -13.90 -10.55
CA ASP A 145 25.15 -13.77 -9.15
C ASP A 145 26.37 -13.72 -8.23
N PHE A 146 26.67 -12.52 -7.74
CA PHE A 146 27.82 -12.26 -6.86
C PHE A 146 27.48 -12.09 -5.38
N ILE A 147 26.19 -12.05 -5.01
CA ILE A 147 25.75 -11.71 -3.66
C ILE A 147 24.97 -12.86 -3.04
N PHE A 148 25.49 -13.31 -1.91
CA PHE A 148 24.84 -14.27 -1.02
C PHE A 148 24.42 -13.53 0.24
N SER A 149 23.17 -13.69 0.69
CA SER A 149 22.77 -13.16 1.99
C SER A 149 23.57 -13.81 3.11
N ASP A 150 23.78 -13.12 4.22
CA ASP A 150 24.52 -13.68 5.37
C ASP A 150 23.86 -14.99 5.87
N ASP A 151 22.53 -15.08 5.75
CA ASP A 151 21.77 -16.30 6.05
C ASP A 151 22.08 -17.46 5.09
N ILE A 152 22.27 -17.17 3.79
CA ILE A 152 22.67 -18.18 2.80
C ILE A 152 24.12 -18.60 3.07
N LEU A 153 25.03 -17.66 3.32
CA LEU A 153 26.42 -17.94 3.65
C LEU A 153 26.56 -18.82 4.91
N PHE A 154 25.68 -18.64 5.89
CA PHE A 154 25.67 -19.46 7.10
C PHE A 154 25.26 -20.91 6.81
N LYS A 155 24.33 -21.12 5.87
CA LYS A 155 23.81 -22.44 5.47
C LYS A 155 24.70 -23.19 4.46
N MET A 156 25.65 -22.49 3.82
CA MET A 156 26.56 -23.04 2.82
C MET A 156 27.60 -24.01 3.40
N THR A 157 27.97 -25.03 2.61
CA THR A 157 29.08 -25.94 2.93
C THR A 157 30.42 -25.19 2.90
N THR A 158 31.49 -25.79 3.43
CA THR A 158 32.84 -25.19 3.40
C THR A 158 33.30 -24.91 1.97
N ASP A 159 33.01 -25.81 1.04
CA ASP A 159 33.39 -25.67 -0.37
C ASP A 159 32.57 -24.56 -1.06
N ASP A 160 31.26 -24.51 -0.82
CA ASP A 160 30.39 -23.42 -1.32
C ASP A 160 30.83 -22.05 -0.78
N ARG A 161 31.26 -21.99 0.49
CA ARG A 161 31.80 -20.75 1.08
C ARG A 161 33.10 -20.31 0.40
N ALA A 162 33.96 -21.24 -0.01
CA ALA A 162 35.18 -20.92 -0.75
C ALA A 162 34.82 -20.32 -2.13
N ILE A 163 33.87 -20.95 -2.84
CA ILE A 163 33.36 -20.44 -4.13
C ILE A 163 32.71 -19.06 -3.95
N ALA A 164 31.89 -18.86 -2.92
CA ALA A 164 31.28 -17.57 -2.62
C ALA A 164 32.32 -16.48 -2.32
N GLN A 165 33.43 -16.83 -1.64
CA GLN A 165 34.54 -15.91 -1.41
C GLN A 165 35.32 -15.58 -2.69
N ASP A 166 35.53 -16.56 -3.58
CA ASP A 166 36.11 -16.35 -4.91
C ASP A 166 35.23 -15.40 -5.75
N LEU A 167 33.92 -15.64 -5.81
CA LEU A 167 32.96 -14.77 -6.49
C LEU A 167 32.94 -13.36 -5.90
N ARG A 168 33.06 -13.22 -4.58
CA ARG A 168 33.16 -11.91 -3.93
C ARG A 168 34.46 -11.18 -4.30
N ARG A 169 35.57 -11.90 -4.45
CA ARG A 169 36.84 -11.33 -4.95
C ARG A 169 36.71 -10.90 -6.40
N GLU A 170 36.16 -11.75 -7.26
CA GLU A 170 35.87 -11.43 -8.67
C GLU A 170 34.98 -10.19 -8.78
N TRP A 171 33.92 -10.10 -7.96
CA TRP A 171 33.02 -8.96 -7.94
C TRP A 171 33.72 -7.65 -7.58
N ASN A 172 34.66 -7.68 -6.63
CA ASN A 172 35.45 -6.51 -6.29
C ASN A 172 36.35 -6.07 -7.45
N VAL A 173 36.94 -7.00 -8.21
CA VAL A 173 37.71 -6.68 -9.43
C VAL A 173 36.81 -6.03 -10.47
N ILE A 174 35.65 -6.62 -10.74
CA ILE A 174 34.67 -6.11 -11.69
C ILE A 174 34.22 -4.69 -11.33
N LYS A 175 33.96 -4.41 -10.05
CA LYS A 175 33.62 -3.05 -9.58
C LYS A 175 34.72 -2.03 -9.91
N GLU A 176 35.98 -2.40 -9.73
CA GLU A 176 37.10 -1.53 -10.10
C GLU A 176 37.20 -1.34 -11.61
N ASP A 177 36.90 -2.39 -12.39
CA ASP A 177 36.86 -2.28 -13.85
C ASP A 177 35.73 -1.36 -14.32
N MET A 178 34.55 -1.42 -13.71
CA MET A 178 33.44 -0.48 -13.94
C MET A 178 33.85 0.98 -13.73
N VAL A 179 34.54 1.25 -12.61
CA VAL A 179 35.10 2.57 -12.31
C VAL A 179 36.12 2.97 -13.39
N ARG A 180 37.02 2.06 -13.74
CA ARG A 180 38.09 2.29 -14.73
C ARG A 180 37.53 2.62 -16.12
N PHE A 181 36.53 1.88 -16.59
CA PHE A 181 35.87 2.17 -17.87
C PHE A 181 35.29 3.57 -17.91
N VAL A 182 34.56 3.98 -16.87
CA VAL A 182 33.97 5.33 -16.86
C VAL A 182 35.08 6.40 -16.83
N GLN A 183 36.12 6.20 -16.03
CA GLN A 183 37.26 7.12 -15.97
C GLN A 183 37.98 7.24 -17.31
N GLU A 184 38.32 6.10 -17.94
CA GLU A 184 39.02 6.07 -19.21
C GLU A 184 38.16 6.65 -20.34
N HIS A 185 36.86 6.32 -20.39
CA HIS A 185 35.94 6.86 -21.39
C HIS A 185 35.83 8.38 -21.27
N VAL A 186 35.58 8.91 -20.07
CA VAL A 186 35.52 10.36 -19.81
C VAL A 186 36.83 11.06 -20.15
N SER A 187 37.98 10.40 -19.90
CA SER A 187 39.30 10.94 -20.23
C SER A 187 39.52 11.05 -21.75
N CYS A 188 39.04 10.06 -22.52
CA CYS A 188 39.16 10.00 -23.97
C CYS A 188 38.12 10.90 -24.67
N HIS A 189 36.93 11.00 -24.09
CA HIS A 189 35.74 11.61 -24.68
C HIS A 189 35.09 12.58 -23.68
N LYS A 190 35.76 13.71 -23.45
CA LYS A 190 35.33 14.73 -22.47
C LYS A 190 33.88 15.14 -22.67
N ASN A 191 33.11 15.09 -21.57
CA ASN A 191 31.69 15.47 -21.51
C ASN A 191 30.75 14.69 -22.44
N MET A 192 31.20 13.55 -23.00
CA MET A 192 30.31 12.72 -23.84
C MET A 192 29.44 11.83 -22.97
N LEU A 193 30.03 11.11 -22.00
CA LEU A 193 29.29 10.23 -21.10
C LEU A 193 28.58 11.06 -20.01
N MET A 194 27.25 11.02 -20.05
CA MET A 194 26.38 11.81 -19.16
C MET A 194 25.68 10.96 -18.10
N HIS A 195 25.41 9.69 -18.41
CA HIS A 195 24.59 8.83 -17.57
C HIS A 195 25.24 7.46 -17.36
N VAL A 196 25.31 7.01 -16.12
CA VAL A 196 25.73 5.65 -15.79
C VAL A 196 24.75 5.05 -14.81
N THR A 197 24.25 3.85 -15.10
CA THR A 197 23.35 3.10 -14.23
C THR A 197 23.90 1.69 -13.98
N LEU A 198 23.60 1.14 -12.79
CA LEU A 198 23.73 -0.30 -12.54
C LEU A 198 22.34 -0.91 -12.67
N LEU A 199 22.21 -1.89 -13.56
CA LEU A 199 21.04 -2.73 -13.68
C LEU A 199 21.28 -3.97 -12.83
N ASP A 200 20.44 -4.12 -11.81
CA ASP A 200 20.36 -5.30 -10.96
C ASP A 200 19.18 -6.15 -11.45
N ASN A 201 19.48 -7.35 -11.97
CA ASN A 201 18.46 -8.26 -12.49
C ASN A 201 17.52 -8.82 -11.40
N MET A 202 17.93 -8.78 -10.12
CA MET A 202 17.23 -9.46 -9.03
C MET A 202 16.72 -8.52 -7.93
N GLY A 203 17.09 -7.23 -7.96
CA GLY A 203 16.73 -6.25 -6.92
C GLY A 203 17.34 -6.54 -5.54
N LEU A 204 18.22 -7.56 -5.46
CA LEU A 204 18.90 -8.03 -4.26
C LEU A 204 20.28 -7.36 -4.10
N HIS A 205 20.79 -6.73 -5.15
CA HIS A 205 22.08 -6.06 -5.17
C HIS A 205 21.94 -4.58 -4.84
N THR A 206 21.87 -4.28 -3.55
CA THR A 206 22.31 -2.96 -3.09
C THR A 206 23.82 -2.89 -3.27
N SER A 207 24.27 -2.49 -4.47
CA SER A 207 25.69 -2.21 -4.71
C SER A 207 26.20 -1.30 -3.59
N PRO A 208 27.33 -1.62 -2.95
CA PRO A 208 27.94 -0.77 -1.93
C PRO A 208 28.02 0.65 -2.46
N SER A 209 27.46 1.57 -1.69
CA SER A 209 27.16 2.92 -2.15
C SER A 209 28.46 3.67 -2.53
N ASP A 210 29.59 3.29 -1.93
CA ASP A 210 30.95 3.75 -2.25
C ASP A 210 31.36 3.54 -3.71
N ILE A 211 31.09 2.36 -4.29
CA ILE A 211 31.45 2.10 -5.69
C ILE A 211 30.60 2.94 -6.63
N HIS A 212 29.29 3.03 -6.37
CA HIS A 212 28.41 3.83 -7.22
C HIS A 212 28.84 5.31 -7.22
N SER A 213 29.23 5.84 -6.05
CA SER A 213 29.80 7.20 -5.94
C SER A 213 31.07 7.35 -6.78
N ARG A 214 32.00 6.39 -6.73
CA ARG A 214 33.25 6.40 -7.51
C ARG A 214 33.03 6.29 -9.02
N ILE A 215 32.04 5.52 -9.46
CA ILE A 215 31.64 5.41 -10.87
C ILE A 215 31.09 6.75 -11.36
N LEU A 216 30.30 7.45 -10.57
CA LEU A 216 29.63 8.69 -10.96
C LEU A 216 30.50 9.94 -10.78
N GLN A 217 31.52 9.90 -9.92
CA GLN A 217 32.40 11.04 -9.64
C GLN A 217 33.10 11.66 -10.87
N PRO A 218 33.53 10.89 -11.90
CA PRO A 218 34.15 11.44 -13.11
C PRO A 218 33.15 12.12 -14.05
N LEU A 219 31.86 11.81 -13.95
CA LEU A 219 30.83 12.35 -14.84
C LEU A 219 30.66 13.87 -14.65
N PRO A 220 30.25 14.61 -15.70
CA PRO A 220 29.87 16.02 -15.55
C PRO A 220 28.64 16.16 -14.63
N PRO A 221 28.42 17.34 -14.01
CA PRO A 221 27.20 17.61 -13.25
C PRO A 221 25.94 17.44 -14.12
N LEU A 222 24.79 17.17 -13.49
CA LEU A 222 23.52 17.07 -14.21
C LEU A 222 23.19 18.42 -14.88
N ALA A 223 22.94 18.39 -16.19
CA ALA A 223 22.62 19.60 -16.95
C ALA A 223 21.15 20.01 -16.74
N ASN A 224 20.92 21.08 -15.97
CA ASN A 224 19.61 21.68 -15.70
C ASN A 224 18.50 20.63 -15.40
N PRO A 225 18.69 19.77 -14.39
CA PRO A 225 17.70 18.77 -14.04
C PRO A 225 16.36 19.44 -13.72
N ARG A 226 15.27 18.88 -14.24
CA ARG A 226 13.89 19.23 -13.84
C ARG A 226 13.36 18.31 -12.75
N VAL A 227 13.85 17.07 -12.71
CA VAL A 227 13.42 16.04 -11.78
C VAL A 227 14.66 15.40 -11.14
N LEU A 228 14.69 15.34 -9.82
CA LEU A 228 15.62 14.50 -9.06
C LEU A 228 14.84 13.29 -8.54
N ASN A 229 15.21 12.09 -8.94
CA ASN A 229 14.52 10.85 -8.56
C ASN A 229 15.51 9.72 -8.28
N ALA A 230 15.02 8.53 -7.96
CA ALA A 230 15.87 7.36 -7.69
C ALA A 230 16.92 7.04 -8.77
N SER A 231 16.66 7.37 -10.05
CA SER A 231 17.55 7.06 -11.18
C SER A 231 18.77 8.00 -11.27
N ASN A 232 18.64 9.26 -10.86
CA ASN A 232 19.71 10.26 -10.95
C ASN A 232 20.17 10.80 -9.59
N TRP A 233 19.55 10.36 -8.49
CA TRP A 233 19.87 10.81 -7.13
C TRP A 233 21.35 10.69 -6.82
N MET A 234 21.93 9.51 -7.07
CA MET A 234 23.34 9.25 -6.78
C MET A 234 24.29 10.14 -7.58
N HIS A 235 23.95 10.48 -8.83
CA HIS A 235 24.75 11.38 -9.66
C HIS A 235 24.65 12.82 -9.17
N PHE A 236 23.46 13.24 -8.77
CA PHE A 236 23.30 14.52 -8.07
C PHE A 236 24.14 14.57 -6.79
N VAL A 237 24.09 13.54 -5.94
CA VAL A 237 24.82 13.50 -4.67
C VAL A 237 26.33 13.70 -4.86
N THR A 238 26.94 13.11 -5.91
CA THR A 238 28.38 13.26 -6.17
C THR A 238 28.78 14.64 -6.70
N LYS A 239 27.81 15.41 -7.22
CA LYS A 239 28.00 16.74 -7.83
C LYS A 239 27.01 17.76 -7.27
N SER A 240 26.65 17.64 -5.99
CA SER A 240 25.54 18.40 -5.43
C SER A 240 25.81 19.90 -5.48
N MET A 241 27.05 20.32 -5.21
CA MET A 241 27.48 21.72 -5.27
C MET A 241 27.56 22.25 -6.71
N ASP A 242 27.96 21.43 -7.67
CA ASP A 242 28.19 21.86 -9.05
C ASP A 242 26.92 21.86 -9.92
N THR A 243 25.90 21.08 -9.52
CA THR A 243 24.66 20.91 -10.29
C THR A 243 23.77 22.15 -10.15
N ASN A 244 23.33 22.76 -11.26
CA ASN A 244 22.34 23.83 -11.18
C ASN A 244 20.97 23.28 -10.79
N LEU A 245 20.41 23.73 -9.67
CA LEU A 245 19.14 23.25 -9.12
C LEU A 245 17.97 24.20 -9.37
N GLU A 246 18.18 25.36 -10.00
CA GLU A 246 17.15 26.38 -10.19
C GLU A 246 15.94 25.85 -10.99
N SER A 247 16.18 24.92 -11.91
CA SER A 247 15.15 24.32 -12.78
C SER A 247 14.44 23.10 -12.17
N VAL A 248 14.85 22.63 -10.98
CA VAL A 248 14.27 21.43 -10.38
C VAL A 248 12.86 21.72 -9.90
N THR A 249 11.88 21.02 -10.45
CA THR A 249 10.46 21.15 -10.11
C THR A 249 9.96 19.99 -9.25
N VAL A 250 10.58 18.81 -9.35
CA VAL A 250 10.17 17.60 -8.64
C VAL A 250 11.37 16.93 -7.99
N ILE A 251 11.25 16.59 -6.71
CA ILE A 251 12.20 15.75 -6.00
C ILE A 251 11.45 14.51 -5.49
N SER A 252 11.92 13.33 -5.87
CA SER A 252 11.38 12.03 -5.44
C SER A 252 12.48 11.17 -4.86
N TYR A 253 12.63 11.24 -3.55
CA TYR A 253 13.70 10.58 -2.82
C TYR A 253 13.57 9.06 -2.91
N PRO A 254 14.67 8.32 -3.15
CA PRO A 254 14.64 6.87 -3.28
C PRO A 254 14.03 6.19 -2.05
N LYS A 255 13.29 5.08 -2.25
CA LYS A 255 12.61 4.39 -1.14
C LYS A 255 13.57 3.95 -0.04
N LYS A 256 14.75 3.48 -0.42
CA LYS A 256 15.84 3.07 0.47
C LYS A 256 16.89 4.19 0.52
N PRO A 257 17.00 4.98 1.61
CA PRO A 257 18.07 5.96 1.73
C PRO A 257 19.42 5.24 1.62
N THR A 258 20.24 5.64 0.67
CA THR A 258 21.65 5.26 0.67
C THR A 258 22.33 5.88 1.90
N ARG A 259 23.41 5.27 2.40
CA ARG A 259 24.18 5.79 3.56
C ARG A 259 24.74 7.21 3.36
N PHE A 260 24.67 7.76 2.16
CA PHE A 260 25.00 9.15 1.89
C PHE A 260 23.81 10.05 2.21
N SER A 261 23.75 10.52 3.46
CA SER A 261 23.01 11.73 3.77
C SER A 261 23.80 12.90 3.19
N VAL A 262 23.34 13.45 2.06
CA VAL A 262 23.67 14.84 1.75
C VAL A 262 23.00 15.67 2.84
N ASP A 263 23.72 16.66 3.36
CA ASP A 263 23.09 17.67 4.21
C ASP A 263 21.92 18.27 3.41
N ILE A 264 20.69 18.05 3.87
CA ILE A 264 19.49 18.34 3.08
C ILE A 264 19.28 19.85 2.95
N ASP A 265 19.65 20.58 3.99
CA ASP A 265 19.33 22.00 4.14
C ASP A 265 19.97 22.87 3.04
N PRO A 266 21.27 22.73 2.70
CA PRO A 266 21.91 23.64 1.76
C PRO A 266 21.41 23.50 0.32
N PHE A 267 20.91 22.34 -0.09
CA PHE A 267 20.54 22.11 -1.49
C PHE A 267 19.06 22.42 -1.78
N LEU A 268 18.13 22.15 -0.86
CA LEU A 268 16.72 22.49 -1.05
C LEU A 268 16.52 23.99 -1.26
N HIS A 269 17.31 24.81 -0.54
CA HIS A 269 17.34 26.27 -0.72
C HIS A 269 17.79 26.72 -2.13
N ARG A 270 18.38 25.85 -2.97
CA ARG A 270 18.74 26.13 -4.37
C ARG A 270 17.66 25.72 -5.37
N CYS A 271 16.68 24.91 -4.97
CA CYS A 271 15.61 24.40 -5.82
C CYS A 271 14.47 25.42 -5.97
N ARG A 272 14.70 26.49 -6.73
CA ARG A 272 13.78 27.65 -6.78
C ARG A 272 12.48 27.41 -7.53
N SER A 273 12.46 26.42 -8.42
CA SER A 273 11.26 26.02 -9.16
C SER A 273 10.52 24.84 -8.52
N LEU A 274 10.88 24.44 -7.29
CA LEU A 274 10.35 23.23 -6.66
C LEU A 274 8.84 23.34 -6.43
N ARG A 275 8.10 22.34 -6.90
CA ARG A 275 6.65 22.20 -6.77
C ARG A 275 6.26 20.94 -6.02
N GLU A 276 7.03 19.87 -6.18
CA GLU A 276 6.75 18.58 -5.56
C GLU A 276 7.99 18.06 -4.84
N LEU A 277 7.82 17.68 -3.57
CA LEU A 277 8.88 17.16 -2.74
C LEU A 277 8.41 15.88 -2.05
N ASN A 278 8.99 14.74 -2.42
CA ASN A 278 8.84 13.48 -1.72
C ASN A 278 10.18 13.11 -1.11
N MET A 279 10.29 13.09 0.22
CA MET A 279 11.57 12.83 0.89
C MET A 279 11.46 12.11 2.23
N LEU A 280 12.58 11.53 2.64
CA LEU A 280 12.78 11.09 4.02
C LEU A 280 13.12 12.31 4.88
N LEU A 281 12.31 12.59 5.88
CA LEU A 281 12.46 13.75 6.75
C LEU A 281 13.66 13.58 7.69
N THR A 282 14.48 14.61 7.77
CA THR A 282 15.57 14.75 8.74
C THR A 282 15.31 15.95 9.63
N ALA A 283 15.83 15.93 10.85
CA ALA A 283 15.71 17.06 11.77
C ALA A 283 16.34 18.31 11.16
N GLY A 284 15.63 19.44 11.22
CA GLY A 284 16.04 20.74 10.70
C GLY A 284 15.72 21.02 9.22
N ALA A 285 15.16 20.05 8.48
CA ALA A 285 15.07 20.08 7.01
C ALA A 285 14.40 21.33 6.42
N PHE A 286 13.52 21.98 7.17
CA PHE A 286 12.72 23.12 6.73
C PHE A 286 12.98 24.42 7.49
N ARG A 287 13.91 24.43 8.44
CA ARG A 287 14.23 25.62 9.24
C ARG A 287 14.62 26.82 8.37
N TRP A 288 15.41 26.58 7.32
CA TRP A 288 15.81 27.62 6.38
C TRP A 288 14.61 28.28 5.68
N ALA A 289 13.54 27.52 5.41
CA ALA A 289 12.36 27.99 4.71
C ALA A 289 11.48 28.85 5.62
N VAL A 290 11.41 28.50 6.91
CA VAL A 290 10.82 29.34 7.97
C VAL A 290 11.54 30.69 8.03
N GLU A 291 12.87 30.67 8.16
CA GLU A 291 13.70 31.88 8.23
C GLU A 291 13.62 32.74 6.95
N GLU A 292 13.44 32.11 5.79
CA GLU A 292 13.21 32.82 4.52
C GLU A 292 11.83 33.49 4.49
N LYS A 293 10.78 32.78 4.91
CA LYS A 293 9.42 33.33 5.01
C LYS A 293 9.33 34.48 6.00
N ASP A 294 9.91 34.34 7.19
CA ASP A 294 9.90 35.40 8.21
C ASP A 294 10.57 36.68 7.70
N ARG A 295 11.72 36.54 7.02
CA ARG A 295 12.40 37.68 6.39
C ARG A 295 11.55 38.33 5.29
N TYR A 296 10.88 37.52 4.47
CA TYR A 296 9.99 38.01 3.43
C TYR A 296 8.79 38.79 4.00
N LEU A 297 8.22 38.32 5.12
CA LEU A 297 7.12 39.01 5.80
C LEU A 297 7.54 40.35 6.39
N VAL A 298 8.76 40.45 6.93
CA VAL A 298 9.29 41.71 7.49
C VAL A 298 9.74 42.68 6.39
N ASN A 299 10.30 42.20 5.29
CA ASN A 299 10.99 42.99 4.27
C ASN A 299 10.40 42.82 2.87
N LYS A 300 9.08 42.75 2.75
CA LYS A 300 8.36 42.47 1.50
C LYS A 300 8.78 43.35 0.31
N ASP A 301 9.22 44.57 0.58
CA ASP A 301 9.64 45.55 -0.44
C ASP A 301 11.14 45.47 -0.82
N LEU A 302 11.97 44.79 -0.01
CA LEU A 302 13.43 44.84 -0.14
C LEU A 302 14.05 43.55 -0.70
N ASP A 303 13.37 42.41 -0.60
CA ASP A 303 13.87 41.15 -1.13
C ASP A 303 13.16 40.79 -2.45
N PRO A 304 13.83 40.92 -3.61
CA PRO A 304 13.24 40.56 -4.89
C PRO A 304 13.10 39.03 -5.07
N ARG A 305 13.59 38.21 -4.13
CA ARG A 305 13.58 36.76 -4.28
C ARG A 305 12.20 36.18 -3.92
N PRO A 306 11.51 35.51 -4.85
CA PRO A 306 10.24 34.85 -4.54
C PRO A 306 10.47 33.63 -3.63
N LEU A 307 9.55 33.45 -2.68
CA LEU A 307 9.45 32.22 -1.89
C LEU A 307 9.20 31.02 -2.81
N VAL A 308 9.72 29.85 -2.40
CA VAL A 308 9.51 28.60 -3.14
C VAL A 308 8.03 28.23 -3.09
N SER A 309 7.42 28.05 -4.26
CA SER A 309 5.99 27.74 -4.39
C SER A 309 5.72 26.23 -4.34
N LEU A 310 6.04 25.60 -3.21
CA LEU A 310 5.84 24.15 -3.03
C LEU A 310 4.33 23.84 -2.97
N GLN A 311 3.87 22.88 -3.78
CA GLN A 311 2.46 22.52 -3.93
C GLN A 311 2.15 21.14 -3.34
N THR A 312 3.06 20.19 -3.50
CA THR A 312 2.89 18.82 -2.99
C THR A 312 4.07 18.45 -2.12
N LEU A 313 3.79 18.02 -0.90
CA LEU A 313 4.79 17.59 0.07
C LEU A 313 4.45 16.20 0.59
N ARG A 314 5.33 15.24 0.33
CA ARG A 314 5.26 13.88 0.86
C ARG A 314 6.47 13.60 1.74
N LEU A 315 6.24 13.39 3.02
CA LEU A 315 7.30 13.15 4.00
C LEU A 315 7.21 11.74 4.54
N ARG A 316 8.33 11.03 4.50
CA ARG A 316 8.52 9.78 5.23
C ARG A 316 9.31 10.08 6.49
N VAL A 317 8.77 9.75 7.66
CA VAL A 317 9.38 10.06 8.96
C VAL A 317 9.74 8.77 9.66
N VAL A 318 11.00 8.66 10.09
CA VAL A 318 11.53 7.43 10.72
C VAL A 318 12.00 7.67 12.16
N ALA A 319 12.26 8.93 12.53
CA ALA A 319 12.70 9.35 13.86
C ALA A 319 11.55 9.97 14.66
N LEU A 320 11.61 9.86 15.98
CA LEU A 320 10.53 10.24 16.90
C LEU A 320 10.40 11.75 17.14
N SER A 321 11.43 12.55 16.85
CA SER A 321 11.54 13.95 17.27
C SER A 321 11.25 14.97 16.17
N VAL A 322 10.44 14.63 15.17
CA VAL A 322 10.41 15.33 13.87
C VAL A 322 9.07 16.02 13.59
N GLY A 323 8.12 16.00 14.54
CA GLY A 323 6.85 16.74 14.41
C GLY A 323 7.05 18.25 14.21
N CYS A 324 8.09 18.83 14.82
CA CYS A 324 8.47 20.23 14.61
C CYS A 324 8.80 20.54 13.15
N ASP A 325 9.54 19.66 12.45
CA ASP A 325 9.92 19.90 11.05
C ASP A 325 8.73 19.85 10.09
N VAL A 326 7.73 19.04 10.41
CA VAL A 326 6.46 19.03 9.65
C VAL A 326 5.72 20.35 9.85
N ASN A 327 5.67 20.85 11.09
CA ASN A 327 5.05 22.15 11.38
C ASN A 327 5.84 23.31 10.73
N ASP A 328 7.18 23.24 10.69
CA ASP A 328 8.03 24.20 9.99
C ASP A 328 7.74 24.19 8.48
N ALA A 329 7.56 23.02 7.87
CA ALA A 329 7.18 22.92 6.46
C ALA A 329 5.78 23.50 6.19
N ALA A 330 4.80 23.14 7.03
CA ALA A 330 3.44 23.64 6.94
C ALA A 330 3.41 25.17 7.07
N TYR A 331 4.18 25.74 8.00
CA TYR A 331 4.33 27.19 8.15
C TYR A 331 5.02 27.81 6.93
N ALA A 332 6.19 27.30 6.52
CA ALA A 332 6.99 27.87 5.46
C ALA A 332 6.27 27.90 4.10
N PHE A 333 5.48 26.88 3.79
CA PHE A 333 4.78 26.73 2.51
C PHE A 333 3.27 26.95 2.59
N SER A 334 2.80 27.58 3.67
CA SER A 334 1.37 27.64 4.00
C SER A 334 0.48 28.22 2.90
N ASP A 335 1.01 29.17 2.12
CA ASP A 335 0.26 29.88 1.08
C ASP A 335 0.16 29.10 -0.24
N THR A 336 1.03 28.10 -0.45
CA THR A 336 1.16 27.40 -1.73
C THR A 336 0.87 25.92 -1.66
N LEU A 337 0.96 25.31 -0.47
CA LEU A 337 0.79 23.88 -0.28
C LEU A 337 -0.66 23.46 -0.54
N ARG A 338 -0.84 22.48 -1.42
CA ARG A 338 -2.12 21.92 -1.84
C ARG A 338 -2.31 20.47 -1.40
N SER A 339 -1.22 19.73 -1.26
CA SER A 339 -1.23 18.33 -0.86
C SER A 339 -0.12 18.06 0.14
N LEU A 340 -0.49 17.47 1.28
CA LEU A 340 0.42 17.06 2.34
C LEU A 340 0.17 15.58 2.67
N THR A 341 1.19 14.73 2.44
CA THR A 341 1.18 13.32 2.84
C THR A 341 2.30 13.07 3.84
N LEU A 342 1.98 12.47 4.98
CA LEU A 342 2.92 12.09 6.04
C LEU A 342 2.86 10.59 6.26
N ASP A 343 3.99 9.90 6.10
CA ASP A 343 4.15 8.47 6.34
C ASP A 343 5.16 8.27 7.50
N VAL A 344 4.69 8.12 8.73
CA VAL A 344 5.52 8.02 9.95
C VAL A 344 5.67 6.56 10.36
N THR A 345 6.85 5.99 10.11
CA THR A 345 7.22 4.62 10.50
C THR A 345 8.30 4.67 11.58
N PRO A 346 7.90 4.80 12.86
CA PRO A 346 8.88 4.89 13.93
C PRO A 346 9.70 3.60 14.02
N LYS A 347 11.02 3.73 14.04
CA LYS A 347 11.89 2.58 14.33
C LYS A 347 11.72 2.19 15.79
N ARG A 348 10.98 1.11 16.05
CA ARG A 348 10.96 0.48 17.38
C ARG A 348 12.38 0.04 17.72
N MET A 349 13.00 0.72 18.69
CA MET A 349 14.22 0.23 19.31
C MET A 349 13.80 -0.88 20.28
N ASN A 350 13.97 -2.13 19.87
CA ASN A 350 13.91 -3.36 20.68
C ASN A 350 13.23 -3.24 22.07
N GLY A 351 11.92 -3.00 22.05
CA GLY A 351 10.97 -3.51 23.04
C GLY A 351 10.94 -2.94 24.46
N VAL A 352 11.13 -1.63 24.71
CA VAL A 352 11.01 -1.15 26.11
C VAL A 352 10.05 0.01 26.43
N ASP A 353 9.74 0.98 25.57
CA ASP A 353 8.82 2.06 25.99
C ASP A 353 7.75 2.40 24.94
N PRO A 354 6.53 2.81 25.37
CA PRO A 354 5.58 3.42 24.45
C PRO A 354 6.23 4.62 23.79
N LEU A 355 6.02 4.76 22.49
CA LEU A 355 6.56 5.89 21.74
C LEU A 355 5.89 7.18 22.23
N PRO A 356 6.63 8.29 22.39
CA PRO A 356 6.00 9.56 22.72
C PRO A 356 4.95 9.92 21.67
N PRO A 357 3.88 10.63 22.02
CA PRO A 357 2.89 11.06 21.04
C PRO A 357 3.52 11.89 19.91
N PHE A 358 2.99 11.73 18.69
CA PHE A 358 3.39 12.51 17.54
C PHE A 358 2.51 13.74 17.42
N GLU A 359 3.04 14.92 17.75
CA GLU A 359 2.29 16.17 17.74
C GLU A 359 2.32 16.88 16.38
N LEU A 360 1.15 17.26 15.86
CA LEU A 360 0.98 17.97 14.60
C LEU A 360 0.03 19.16 14.72
N GLY A 361 0.09 20.07 13.74
CA GLY A 361 -1.00 21.02 13.50
C GLY A 361 -0.86 22.39 14.16
N ARG A 362 0.17 22.59 14.98
CA ARG A 362 0.39 23.86 15.69
C ARG A 362 0.52 25.01 14.69
N ASN A 363 -0.38 25.99 14.81
CA ASN A 363 -0.43 27.20 13.96
C ASN A 363 -0.57 26.92 12.45
N TRP A 364 -1.19 25.81 12.07
CA TRP A 364 -1.46 25.54 10.65
C TRP A 364 -2.47 26.54 10.09
N ASN A 365 -2.06 27.27 9.06
CA ASN A 365 -2.91 28.18 8.30
C ASN A 365 -2.64 27.99 6.80
N MET A 366 -3.19 26.91 6.24
CA MET A 366 -2.94 26.47 4.87
C MET A 366 -4.21 26.61 4.01
N PRO A 367 -4.58 27.83 3.60
CA PRO A 367 -5.84 28.09 2.90
C PRO A 367 -5.91 27.45 1.50
N ALA A 368 -4.78 26.99 0.95
CA ALA A 368 -4.70 26.32 -0.34
C ALA A 368 -4.71 24.78 -0.25
N LEU A 369 -4.65 24.22 0.97
CA LEU A 369 -4.56 22.78 1.20
C LEU A 369 -5.87 22.10 0.81
N ARG A 370 -5.79 21.11 -0.09
CA ARG A 370 -6.91 20.32 -0.60
C ARG A 370 -6.84 18.86 -0.16
N PHE A 371 -5.63 18.32 -0.03
CA PHE A 371 -5.42 16.92 0.32
C PHE A 371 -4.53 16.82 1.56
N LEU A 372 -5.01 16.15 2.60
CA LEU A 372 -4.26 15.85 3.82
C LEU A 372 -4.29 14.35 4.09
N GLU A 373 -3.12 13.72 4.07
CA GLU A 373 -2.94 12.32 4.43
C GLU A 373 -1.88 12.19 5.53
N VAL A 374 -2.22 11.51 6.62
CA VAL A 374 -1.33 11.27 7.75
C VAL A 374 -1.44 9.81 8.19
N ASN A 375 -0.43 9.03 7.85
CA ASN A 375 -0.30 7.62 8.23
C ASN A 375 0.82 7.47 9.25
N ILE A 376 0.47 7.26 10.52
CA ILE A 376 1.40 6.99 11.61
C ILE A 376 1.27 5.53 12.02
N TYR A 377 2.37 4.80 12.14
CA TYR A 377 2.34 3.36 12.43
C TYR A 377 2.66 3.06 13.90
N ASN A 378 1.63 2.68 14.67
CA ASN A 378 1.73 2.27 16.07
C ASN A 378 2.28 3.35 17.02
N GLN A 379 1.84 4.59 16.84
CA GLN A 379 2.22 5.73 17.69
C GLN A 379 1.04 6.70 17.75
N VAL A 380 0.69 7.18 18.94
CA VAL A 380 -0.48 8.07 19.14
C VAL A 380 -0.26 9.38 18.40
N LEU A 381 -1.25 9.80 17.61
CA LEU A 381 -1.27 11.11 16.97
C LEU A 381 -2.01 12.12 17.86
N ILE A 382 -1.36 13.25 18.15
CA ILE A 382 -2.02 14.41 18.79
C ILE A 382 -2.02 15.55 17.79
N MET A 383 -3.21 15.96 17.35
CA MET A 383 -3.37 17.13 16.48
C MET A 383 -3.86 18.32 17.29
N ASP A 384 -3.29 19.49 17.02
CA ASP A 384 -3.78 20.75 17.60
C ASP A 384 -5.28 20.93 17.29
N PRO A 385 -6.12 21.28 18.27
CA PRO A 385 -7.57 21.39 18.07
C PRO A 385 -7.99 22.34 16.96
N ASN A 386 -7.14 23.33 16.63
CA ASN A 386 -7.42 24.36 15.65
C ASN A 386 -6.80 24.07 14.27
N THR A 387 -6.15 22.90 14.10
CA THR A 387 -5.40 22.56 12.87
C THR A 387 -6.22 22.76 11.60
N LEU A 388 -7.47 22.29 11.62
CA LEU A 388 -8.34 22.33 10.44
C LEU A 388 -8.96 23.71 10.18
N LEU A 389 -9.02 24.60 11.18
CA LEU A 389 -9.63 25.94 11.02
C LEU A 389 -8.93 26.78 9.94
N GLY A 390 -7.63 26.57 9.76
CA GLY A 390 -6.80 27.21 8.73
C GLY A 390 -6.85 26.54 7.34
N CYS A 391 -7.57 25.42 7.20
CA CYS A 391 -7.49 24.54 6.02
C CYS A 391 -8.86 24.37 5.32
N ARG A 392 -9.60 25.47 5.12
CA ARG A 392 -10.99 25.45 4.60
C ARG A 392 -11.15 24.94 3.15
N ALA A 393 -10.06 24.79 2.41
CA ALA A 393 -10.07 24.30 1.03
C ALA A 393 -9.93 22.77 0.92
N LEU A 394 -9.89 22.05 2.05
CA LEU A 394 -9.78 20.59 2.06
C LEU A 394 -10.93 19.93 1.29
N GLU A 395 -10.52 19.02 0.41
CA GLU A 395 -11.36 18.14 -0.41
C GLU A 395 -11.26 16.70 0.14
N ASP A 396 -10.08 16.27 0.59
CA ASP A 396 -9.84 14.92 1.10
C ASP A 396 -9.00 14.95 2.39
N ILE A 397 -9.43 14.18 3.40
CA ILE A 397 -8.73 14.02 4.68
C ILE A 397 -8.64 12.53 5.01
N HIS A 398 -7.40 12.03 5.16
CA HIS A 398 -7.10 10.63 5.47
C HIS A 398 -6.12 10.60 6.65
N ILE A 399 -6.56 10.23 7.85
CA ILE A 399 -5.71 10.28 9.04
C ILE A 399 -5.83 8.97 9.82
N ASN A 400 -4.71 8.31 10.04
CA ASN A 400 -4.62 7.01 10.69
C ASN A 400 -3.33 6.90 11.49
N ASP A 401 -3.43 6.59 12.78
CA ASP A 401 -2.29 6.41 13.69
C ASP A 401 -2.02 4.95 14.11
N ASN A 402 -2.85 4.03 13.62
CA ASN A 402 -2.70 2.59 13.77
C ASN A 402 -2.48 2.14 15.23
N VAL A 403 -3.00 2.88 16.23
CA VAL A 403 -2.95 2.49 17.64
C VAL A 403 -4.22 1.72 18.00
N MET A 404 -4.04 0.62 18.74
CA MET A 404 -5.12 -0.29 19.14
C MET A 404 -5.89 0.18 20.38
N TYR A 405 -5.21 0.82 21.32
CA TYR A 405 -5.77 1.20 22.62
C TYR A 405 -5.44 2.66 22.93
N TYR A 406 -6.44 3.39 23.40
CA TYR A 406 -6.31 4.79 23.81
C TYR A 406 -6.71 4.93 25.26
N ASP A 407 -5.97 5.76 25.99
CA ASP A 407 -6.48 6.32 27.24
C ASP A 407 -7.48 7.44 26.89
N PRO A 408 -8.75 7.37 27.33
CA PRO A 408 -9.72 8.42 27.09
C PRO A 408 -9.27 9.81 27.58
N GLN A 409 -8.35 9.88 28.55
CA GLN A 409 -7.82 11.14 29.07
C GLN A 409 -6.80 11.81 28.13
N GLU A 410 -6.21 11.05 27.21
CA GLU A 410 -5.21 11.54 26.24
C GLU A 410 -5.86 12.05 24.94
N ILE A 411 -7.15 11.79 24.72
CA ILE A 411 -7.88 12.20 23.52
C ILE A 411 -8.12 13.71 23.56
N GLN A 412 -7.58 14.42 22.57
CA GLN A 412 -7.75 15.85 22.44
C GLN A 412 -8.77 16.19 21.34
N HIS A 413 -9.98 16.57 21.75
CA HIS A 413 -11.04 16.91 20.79
C HIS A 413 -10.69 18.14 19.93
N TRP A 414 -11.01 18.03 18.64
CA TRP A 414 -10.84 19.10 17.66
C TRP A 414 -11.95 20.14 17.79
N ALA A 415 -11.66 21.37 17.38
CA ALA A 415 -12.69 22.38 17.26
C ALA A 415 -13.57 22.07 16.04
N PRO A 416 -14.89 22.33 16.10
CA PRO A 416 -15.76 22.21 14.94
C PRO A 416 -15.31 23.18 13.85
N VAL A 417 -15.26 22.71 12.62
CA VAL A 417 -14.72 23.46 11.47
C VAL A 417 -15.68 23.45 10.29
N GLU A 418 -15.67 24.54 9.51
CA GLU A 418 -16.41 24.64 8.26
C GLU A 418 -15.57 24.09 7.09
N LEU A 419 -15.98 22.95 6.51
CA LEU A 419 -15.29 22.29 5.40
C LEU A 419 -16.23 22.10 4.18
N PRO A 420 -16.63 23.20 3.49
CA PRO A 420 -17.65 23.17 2.44
C PRO A 420 -17.26 22.40 1.18
N ASN A 421 -15.98 22.07 1.01
CA ASN A 421 -15.46 21.35 -0.15
C ASN A 421 -15.11 19.89 0.15
N LEU A 422 -15.24 19.43 1.39
CA LEU A 422 -14.87 18.08 1.79
C LEU A 422 -15.71 17.05 1.03
N ALA A 423 -15.03 16.18 0.30
CA ALA A 423 -15.58 15.12 -0.51
C ALA A 423 -15.29 13.73 0.08
N SER A 424 -14.11 13.54 0.68
CA SER A 424 -13.73 12.31 1.38
C SER A 424 -13.20 12.60 2.79
N LEU A 425 -13.69 11.85 3.77
CA LEU A 425 -13.21 11.89 5.15
C LEU A 425 -12.99 10.47 5.67
N GLU A 426 -11.72 10.08 5.84
CA GLU A 426 -11.29 8.80 6.38
C GLU A 426 -10.46 9.04 7.64
N LEU A 427 -11.04 8.78 8.81
CA LEU A 427 -10.37 8.94 10.10
C LEU A 427 -10.34 7.61 10.83
N HIS A 428 -9.14 7.23 11.30
CA HIS A 428 -8.94 6.05 12.11
C HIS A 428 -8.19 6.38 13.40
N GLY A 429 -8.50 5.63 14.45
CA GLY A 429 -7.75 5.68 15.69
C GLY A 429 -7.95 7.00 16.45
N GLY A 430 -6.85 7.60 16.90
CA GLY A 430 -6.89 8.82 17.72
C GLY A 430 -7.54 10.00 17.00
N ALA A 431 -7.38 10.07 15.67
CA ALA A 431 -8.00 11.12 14.85
C ALA A 431 -9.53 10.99 14.77
N ALA A 432 -10.04 9.76 14.62
CA ALA A 432 -11.48 9.51 14.63
C ALA A 432 -12.10 9.87 15.98
N LEU A 433 -11.42 9.51 17.08
CA LEU A 433 -11.86 9.82 18.45
C LEU A 433 -11.84 11.32 18.77
N SER A 434 -10.90 12.04 18.16
CA SER A 434 -10.72 13.47 18.39
C SER A 434 -11.65 14.33 17.52
N PHE A 435 -12.21 13.79 16.44
CA PHE A 435 -13.00 14.53 15.47
C PHE A 435 -14.31 15.09 16.05
N ASP A 436 -14.58 16.39 15.84
CA ASP A 436 -15.87 17.00 16.17
C ASP A 436 -16.86 16.83 15.01
N LEU A 437 -17.87 16.01 15.26
CA LEU A 437 -18.92 15.63 14.32
C LEU A 437 -19.78 16.81 13.84
N ASN A 438 -19.83 17.93 14.56
CA ASN A 438 -20.55 19.12 14.09
C ASN A 438 -19.94 19.69 12.81
N THR A 439 -18.68 19.33 12.50
CA THR A 439 -18.03 19.62 11.22
C THR A 439 -18.85 19.08 10.04
N LEU A 440 -19.52 17.93 10.19
CA LEU A 440 -20.32 17.30 9.13
C LEU A 440 -21.51 18.16 8.67
N HIS A 441 -22.01 19.08 9.51
CA HIS A 441 -23.07 20.02 9.12
C HIS A 441 -22.65 20.99 8.02
N SER A 442 -21.34 21.19 7.89
CA SER A 442 -20.74 22.10 6.91
C SER A 442 -20.19 21.41 5.67
N THR A 443 -20.38 20.08 5.52
CA THR A 443 -19.77 19.26 4.45
C THR A 443 -20.81 18.70 3.48
N PRO A 444 -21.56 19.54 2.73
CA PRO A 444 -22.64 19.06 1.86
C PRO A 444 -22.13 18.25 0.66
N LYS A 445 -20.83 18.32 0.34
CA LYS A 445 -20.19 17.59 -0.76
C LYS A 445 -19.59 16.25 -0.34
N LEU A 446 -19.78 15.81 0.90
CA LEU A 446 -19.18 14.57 1.39
C LEU A 446 -19.81 13.37 0.67
N HIS A 447 -18.99 12.55 0.03
CA HIS A 447 -19.38 11.31 -0.66
C HIS A 447 -18.96 10.07 0.14
N THR A 448 -17.78 10.12 0.75
CA THR A 448 -17.22 9.04 1.55
C THR A 448 -16.98 9.51 2.98
N LEU A 449 -17.55 8.78 3.94
CA LEU A 449 -17.30 8.96 5.37
C LEU A 449 -16.87 7.63 5.98
N GLU A 450 -15.65 7.58 6.47
CA GLU A 450 -15.09 6.45 7.20
C GLU A 450 -14.59 6.90 8.57
N LEU A 451 -15.19 6.38 9.64
CA LEU A 451 -14.78 6.64 11.02
C LEU A 451 -14.57 5.31 11.74
N GLY A 452 -13.36 5.03 12.18
CA GLY A 452 -13.08 3.72 12.71
C GLY A 452 -11.90 3.61 13.64
N MET A 453 -11.72 2.40 14.14
CA MET A 453 -10.42 1.91 14.59
C MET A 453 -9.83 1.06 13.49
N LYS A 454 -8.50 0.93 13.48
CA LYS A 454 -7.89 -0.01 12.56
C LYS A 454 -8.11 -1.43 13.03
N ASP A 455 -8.54 -2.28 12.11
CA ASP A 455 -8.63 -3.70 12.31
C ASP A 455 -7.23 -4.31 12.48
N PHE A 456 -6.95 -4.81 13.68
CA PHE A 456 -5.82 -5.70 13.93
C PHE A 456 -6.37 -7.01 14.47
N ASP A 457 -6.24 -8.07 13.67
CA ASP A 457 -6.69 -9.43 13.99
C ASP A 457 -8.21 -9.66 14.04
N GLY A 458 -9.01 -8.74 13.51
CA GLY A 458 -10.45 -8.88 13.29
C GLY A 458 -11.34 -8.21 14.35
N GLU A 459 -10.77 -7.54 15.35
CA GLU A 459 -11.50 -7.10 16.54
C GLU A 459 -11.14 -5.68 16.99
N TYR A 460 -12.09 -4.95 17.58
CA TYR A 460 -11.96 -3.54 17.95
C TYR A 460 -12.13 -3.27 19.44
N PHE A 461 -11.50 -2.19 19.90
CA PHE A 461 -11.73 -1.63 21.23
C PHE A 461 -13.02 -0.78 21.26
N ILE A 462 -13.99 -1.17 22.11
CA ILE A 462 -15.21 -0.42 22.39
C ILE A 462 -15.20 -0.06 23.88
N PRO A 463 -14.95 1.21 24.27
CA PRO A 463 -14.97 1.61 25.67
C PRO A 463 -16.37 1.47 26.27
N ALA A 464 -16.43 1.27 27.59
CA ALA A 464 -17.70 1.21 28.32
C ALA A 464 -18.51 2.50 28.15
N THR A 465 -19.77 2.37 27.75
CA THR A 465 -20.72 3.47 27.66
C THR A 465 -21.56 3.51 28.93
N GLU A 466 -22.07 4.69 29.29
CA GLU A 466 -22.93 4.87 30.47
C GLU A 466 -24.18 3.97 30.42
N ASN A 467 -24.69 3.69 29.21
CA ASN A 467 -25.83 2.82 29.00
C ASN A 467 -25.57 1.37 29.45
N ASP A 468 -24.32 0.91 29.41
CA ASP A 468 -23.98 -0.45 29.84
C ASP A 468 -24.08 -0.58 31.37
N LEU A 469 -23.81 0.51 32.09
CA LEU A 469 -23.91 0.54 33.55
C LEU A 469 -25.38 0.53 34.01
N GLU A 470 -26.29 1.13 33.25
CA GLU A 470 -27.72 1.13 33.59
C GLU A 470 -28.40 -0.23 33.29
N GLN A 471 -27.87 -1.02 32.36
CA GLN A 471 -28.43 -2.35 32.05
C GLN A 471 -28.06 -3.42 33.09
N ASP A 472 -26.81 -3.43 33.59
CA ASP A 472 -26.37 -4.41 34.59
C ASP A 472 -27.11 -4.25 35.93
N ASP A 473 -27.50 -3.03 36.30
CA ASP A 473 -28.21 -2.76 37.55
C ASP A 473 -29.69 -3.23 37.52
N LEU A 474 -30.29 -3.40 36.34
CA LEU A 474 -31.68 -3.87 36.23
C LEU A 474 -31.82 -5.39 36.31
N GLU A 475 -30.79 -6.16 35.96
CA GLU A 475 -30.85 -7.63 36.00
C GLU A 475 -30.51 -8.22 37.38
N LEU A 476 -29.83 -7.47 38.27
CA LEU A 476 -29.37 -7.97 39.57
C LEU A 476 -30.34 -7.71 40.76
N ILE A 477 -31.42 -6.96 40.58
CA ILE A 477 -32.34 -6.59 41.69
C ILE A 477 -33.36 -7.70 42.03
N HIS A 478 -33.36 -8.84 41.33
CA HIS A 478 -34.42 -9.85 41.51
C HIS A 478 -34.17 -11.02 42.47
N ASP A 479 -33.10 -11.03 43.28
CA ASP A 479 -32.98 -12.03 44.34
C ASP A 479 -32.81 -11.40 45.73
N GLY A 480 -33.83 -11.59 46.56
CA GLY A 480 -34.06 -10.82 47.77
C GLY A 480 -33.09 -11.13 48.91
N SER A 481 -32.59 -10.08 49.56
CA SER A 481 -32.32 -10.10 51.00
C SER A 481 -32.32 -8.68 51.55
N SER A 482 -33.48 -8.27 52.04
CA SER A 482 -33.62 -7.16 52.96
C SER A 482 -32.84 -7.46 54.24
N ASN A 483 -31.79 -6.69 54.53
CA ASN A 483 -31.37 -6.35 55.89
C ASN A 483 -30.51 -5.09 55.84
N ASP A 484 -31.15 -3.96 56.18
CA ASP A 484 -30.67 -2.86 57.01
C ASP A 484 -29.15 -2.76 57.22
N ASP A 485 -28.52 -1.76 56.60
CA ASP A 485 -27.64 -0.80 57.30
C ASP A 485 -27.25 0.34 56.34
N GLU A 486 -28.03 1.43 56.39
CA GLU A 486 -27.72 2.71 55.77
C GLU A 486 -26.47 3.33 56.43
N GLN A 487 -25.32 3.24 55.78
CA GLN A 487 -24.22 4.20 56.00
C GLN A 487 -23.82 4.81 54.67
N GLY A 488 -24.26 6.05 54.46
CA GLY A 488 -23.90 6.88 53.31
C GLY A 488 -22.39 7.10 53.23
N MET A 489 -21.74 6.34 52.34
CA MET A 489 -20.48 6.78 51.76
C MET A 489 -20.80 7.66 50.56
N ASP A 490 -20.29 8.88 50.65
CA ASP A 490 -20.25 9.88 49.59
C ASP A 490 -19.45 9.28 48.42
N SER A 491 -20.15 8.59 47.51
CA SER A 491 -19.57 8.01 46.30
C SER A 491 -19.10 9.17 45.42
N GLY A 492 -17.83 9.55 45.61
CA GLY A 492 -17.17 10.58 44.84
C GLY A 492 -17.44 10.34 43.36
N ALA A 493 -18.07 11.32 42.72
CA ALA A 493 -18.36 11.32 41.30
C ALA A 493 -17.11 10.90 40.55
N GLY A 494 -17.15 9.70 39.96
CA GLY A 494 -16.07 9.20 39.12
C GLY A 494 -15.73 10.22 38.03
N PRO A 495 -14.49 10.21 37.53
CA PRO A 495 -14.10 11.09 36.44
C PRO A 495 -15.09 10.91 35.28
N ILE A 496 -15.85 11.97 35.00
CA ILE A 496 -16.83 12.01 33.91
C ILE A 496 -16.03 11.79 32.63
N HIS A 497 -16.15 10.60 32.05
CA HIS A 497 -15.51 10.28 30.79
C HIS A 497 -16.06 11.24 29.72
N PRO A 498 -15.20 11.88 28.90
CA PRO A 498 -15.67 12.71 27.80
C PRO A 498 -16.47 11.82 26.83
N GLN A 499 -17.78 11.87 26.98
CA GLN A 499 -18.72 11.12 26.15
C GLN A 499 -18.66 11.72 24.75
N VAL A 500 -18.52 10.86 23.72
CA VAL A 500 -18.66 11.29 22.33
C VAL A 500 -20.06 11.89 22.18
N ARG A 501 -20.15 13.22 22.13
CA ARG A 501 -21.40 13.95 21.99
C ARG A 501 -21.77 13.97 20.53
N TRP A 502 -22.42 12.91 20.10
CA TRP A 502 -22.96 12.85 18.75
C TRP A 502 -24.14 13.82 18.59
N SER A 503 -24.06 14.66 17.56
CA SER A 503 -25.22 15.36 17.01
C SER A 503 -25.83 14.50 15.90
N TRP A 504 -26.97 13.90 16.18
CA TRP A 504 -27.59 12.87 15.33
C TRP A 504 -28.42 13.41 14.15
N ASP A 505 -28.20 14.67 13.77
CA ASP A 505 -29.01 15.42 12.80
C ASP A 505 -28.30 15.62 11.44
N TRP A 506 -27.59 14.60 10.97
CA TRP A 506 -26.79 14.64 9.74
C TRP A 506 -27.60 15.10 8.53
N HIS A 507 -26.99 15.96 7.71
CA HIS A 507 -27.51 16.37 6.42
C HIS A 507 -26.44 16.19 5.35
N LEU A 508 -26.26 14.94 4.92
CA LEU A 508 -25.22 14.53 3.98
C LEU A 508 -25.86 14.01 2.68
N PRO A 509 -26.45 14.90 1.86
CA PRO A 509 -27.25 14.48 0.71
C PRO A 509 -26.46 13.75 -0.38
N ASN A 510 -25.13 13.92 -0.44
CA ASN A 510 -24.26 13.30 -1.43
C ASN A 510 -23.50 12.08 -0.90
N LEU A 511 -23.73 11.68 0.35
CA LEU A 511 -23.04 10.55 0.95
C LEU A 511 -23.44 9.26 0.23
N SER A 512 -22.49 8.62 -0.42
CA SER A 512 -22.65 7.36 -1.13
C SER A 512 -22.02 6.19 -0.38
N GLN A 513 -20.99 6.44 0.44
CA GLN A 513 -20.29 5.41 1.19
C GLN A 513 -20.17 5.83 2.66
N LEU A 514 -20.67 4.99 3.56
CA LEU A 514 -20.51 5.13 5.00
C LEU A 514 -19.89 3.86 5.56
N SER A 515 -18.70 3.99 6.15
CA SER A 515 -18.07 2.91 6.91
C SER A 515 -17.82 3.37 8.34
N LEU A 516 -18.34 2.62 9.31
CA LEU A 516 -18.12 2.87 10.72
C LEU A 516 -17.59 1.59 11.36
N SER A 517 -16.60 1.71 12.23
CA SER A 517 -16.13 0.58 13.03
C SER A 517 -16.00 0.92 14.53
N ALA A 518 -15.83 -0.12 15.35
CA ALA A 518 -15.61 0.01 16.79
C ALA A 518 -16.72 0.83 17.49
N ILE A 519 -16.34 1.77 18.35
CA ILE A 519 -17.27 2.65 19.08
C ILE A 519 -18.18 3.47 18.16
N PHE A 520 -17.73 3.80 16.94
CA PHE A 520 -18.51 4.60 16.00
C PHE A 520 -19.67 3.80 15.43
N ALA A 521 -19.43 2.55 15.06
CA ALA A 521 -20.50 1.64 14.67
C ALA A 521 -21.39 1.26 15.87
N TYR A 522 -20.81 1.04 17.05
CA TYR A 522 -21.57 0.64 18.24
C TYR A 522 -22.60 1.70 18.67
N THR A 523 -22.22 2.97 18.59
CA THR A 523 -23.09 4.11 18.95
C THR A 523 -24.00 4.56 17.79
N PHE A 524 -23.86 3.98 16.60
CA PHE A 524 -24.66 4.31 15.44
C PHE A 524 -26.16 4.01 15.63
N GLN A 525 -26.99 4.81 14.97
CA GLN A 525 -28.45 4.70 14.93
C GLN A 525 -28.93 5.03 13.51
N PHE A 526 -29.77 4.18 12.93
CA PHE A 526 -30.17 4.29 11.53
C PHE A 526 -30.85 5.62 11.19
N ARG A 527 -31.56 6.25 12.14
CA ARG A 527 -32.17 7.58 11.95
C ARG A 527 -31.20 8.67 11.47
N MET A 528 -29.89 8.54 11.70
CA MET A 528 -28.87 9.47 11.16
C MET A 528 -28.86 9.51 9.64
N LEU A 529 -29.28 8.43 8.99
CA LEU A 529 -29.29 8.32 7.53
C LEU A 529 -30.54 8.96 6.90
N GLN A 530 -31.43 9.56 7.69
CA GLN A 530 -32.68 10.17 7.21
C GLN A 530 -32.45 11.16 6.07
N LYS A 531 -31.32 11.86 6.07
CA LYS A 531 -30.98 12.84 5.04
C LYS A 531 -29.78 12.40 4.19
N CYS A 532 -29.60 11.10 4.00
CA CYS A 532 -28.56 10.48 3.16
C CYS A 532 -29.19 9.63 2.04
N PRO A 533 -30.01 10.20 1.14
CA PRO A 533 -30.79 9.45 0.15
C PRO A 533 -29.94 8.74 -0.92
N ASN A 534 -28.68 9.13 -1.08
CA ASN A 534 -27.77 8.60 -2.09
C ASN A 534 -26.82 7.52 -1.55
N LEU A 535 -27.06 7.01 -0.33
CA LEU A 535 -26.20 6.00 0.27
C LEU A 535 -26.28 4.70 -0.52
N GLU A 536 -25.14 4.23 -1.02
CA GLU A 536 -24.97 3.00 -1.80
C GLU A 536 -24.32 1.89 -0.98
N VAL A 537 -23.38 2.24 -0.11
CA VAL A 537 -22.64 1.31 0.75
C VAL A 537 -22.76 1.72 2.21
N LEU A 538 -23.22 0.78 3.05
CA LEU A 538 -23.25 0.91 4.50
C LEU A 538 -22.46 -0.25 5.11
N ASP A 539 -21.33 0.06 5.75
CA ASP A 539 -20.49 -0.89 6.46
C ASP A 539 -20.43 -0.54 7.95
N LEU A 540 -20.94 -1.42 8.80
CA LEU A 540 -20.99 -1.24 10.24
C LEU A 540 -20.31 -2.43 10.93
N ASN A 541 -19.21 -2.16 11.63
CA ASN A 541 -18.38 -3.20 12.21
C ASN A 541 -18.11 -3.01 13.71
N ILE A 542 -18.79 -3.79 14.56
CA ILE A 542 -18.68 -3.78 16.02
C ILE A 542 -17.98 -5.01 16.60
N LYS A 543 -17.17 -5.73 15.80
CA LYS A 543 -16.40 -6.88 16.31
C LYS A 543 -15.54 -6.49 17.51
N THR A 544 -15.54 -7.29 18.56
CA THR A 544 -14.84 -6.99 19.82
C THR A 544 -14.64 -8.26 20.64
N TYR A 545 -13.57 -8.29 21.44
CA TYR A 545 -13.30 -9.35 22.42
C TYR A 545 -14.33 -9.40 23.55
N ASP A 546 -15.01 -8.27 23.79
CA ASP A 546 -15.95 -8.13 24.89
C ASP A 546 -17.35 -8.56 24.45
N LEU A 547 -17.70 -9.83 24.70
CA LEU A 547 -19.00 -10.40 24.34
C LEU A 547 -20.20 -9.72 25.01
N SER A 548 -19.96 -8.91 26.06
CA SER A 548 -21.03 -8.11 26.67
C SER A 548 -21.47 -6.93 25.78
N ARG A 549 -20.65 -6.54 24.79
CA ARG A 549 -20.88 -5.40 23.88
C ARG A 549 -21.82 -5.74 22.74
N ARG A 550 -22.97 -6.32 23.06
CA ARG A 550 -24.02 -6.58 22.09
C ARG A 550 -24.80 -5.30 21.81
N ARG A 551 -25.04 -5.00 20.52
CA ARG A 551 -25.89 -3.87 20.11
C ARG A 551 -27.26 -4.38 19.69
N ARG A 552 -28.28 -4.11 20.50
CA ARG A 552 -29.68 -4.43 20.19
C ARG A 552 -30.25 -3.41 19.20
N ILE A 553 -30.81 -3.90 18.09
CA ILE A 553 -31.52 -3.12 17.07
C ILE A 553 -33.01 -3.47 17.15
N THR A 554 -33.81 -2.44 17.34
CA THR A 554 -35.27 -2.51 17.50
C THR A 554 -35.96 -1.85 16.31
N LEU A 555 -37.28 -2.04 16.17
CA LEU A 555 -38.06 -1.30 15.16
C LEU A 555 -37.95 0.21 15.32
N SER A 556 -37.82 0.70 16.56
CA SER A 556 -37.70 2.13 16.84
C SER A 556 -36.43 2.77 16.26
N ASP A 557 -35.38 1.97 16.04
CA ASP A 557 -34.12 2.45 15.46
C ASP A 557 -34.25 2.77 13.96
N ILE A 558 -35.16 2.08 13.25
CA ILE A 558 -35.39 2.22 11.81
C ILE A 558 -36.64 3.04 11.45
N MET A 559 -37.47 3.39 12.44
CA MET A 559 -38.64 4.25 12.28
C MET A 559 -38.28 5.74 12.44
N LEU A 560 -38.92 6.59 11.64
CA LEU A 560 -38.81 8.04 11.78
C LEU A 560 -39.72 8.53 12.92
N PRO A 561 -39.27 9.50 13.74
CA PRO A 561 -40.11 10.07 14.79
C PRO A 561 -41.36 10.72 14.17
N GLY A 562 -42.54 10.21 14.51
CA GLY A 562 -43.82 10.77 14.10
C GLY A 562 -44.14 12.07 14.86
N PRO A 563 -44.77 13.07 14.22
CA PRO A 563 -45.27 14.24 14.92
C PRO A 563 -46.49 13.83 15.78
N ASP A 564 -46.27 13.58 17.07
CA ASP A 564 -47.31 13.37 18.10
C ASP A 564 -48.48 12.47 17.70
N GLN A 565 -48.20 11.31 17.12
CA GLN A 565 -49.24 10.37 16.76
C GLN A 565 -49.56 9.48 17.96
N GLY A 566 -50.82 9.55 18.41
CA GLY A 566 -51.33 8.79 19.56
C GLY A 566 -51.22 7.26 19.39
N PRO A 567 -51.46 6.50 20.46
CA PRO A 567 -51.13 5.07 20.58
C PRO A 567 -51.87 4.10 19.63
N ASP A 568 -52.69 4.58 18.69
CA ASP A 568 -53.57 3.75 17.84
C ASP A 568 -53.15 3.75 16.35
N LEU A 569 -51.86 3.92 16.04
CA LEU A 569 -51.40 3.79 14.65
C LEU A 569 -51.30 2.32 14.24
N ASP A 570 -52.00 1.96 13.16
CA ASP A 570 -51.79 0.72 12.42
C ASP A 570 -50.31 0.59 12.02
N GLU A 571 -49.67 -0.51 12.45
CA GLU A 571 -48.26 -0.84 12.23
C GLU A 571 -47.83 -0.72 10.75
N ASP A 572 -48.75 -0.94 9.81
CA ASP A 572 -48.48 -0.90 8.37
C ASP A 572 -48.35 0.53 7.78
N THR A 573 -48.62 1.58 8.57
CA THR A 573 -48.49 2.99 8.13
C THR A 573 -47.25 3.71 8.66
N GLY A 574 -46.38 3.00 9.38
CA GLY A 574 -45.14 3.55 9.94
C GLY A 574 -44.28 4.26 8.89
N ARG A 575 -43.76 5.44 9.23
CA ARG A 575 -42.76 6.14 8.39
C ARG A 575 -41.39 5.53 8.67
N TYR A 576 -41.04 4.49 7.92
CA TYR A 576 -39.68 3.92 7.96
C TYR A 576 -38.66 4.90 7.36
N LEU A 577 -37.41 4.76 7.78
CA LEU A 577 -36.28 5.30 7.04
C LEU A 577 -36.33 4.77 5.59
N SER A 578 -35.85 5.57 4.62
CA SER A 578 -35.80 5.15 3.22
C SER A 578 -34.39 5.33 2.67
N LEU A 579 -33.76 4.21 2.31
CA LEU A 579 -32.45 4.10 1.69
C LEU A 579 -32.59 3.36 0.34
N PRO A 580 -33.27 3.97 -0.63
CA PRO A 580 -33.62 3.28 -1.88
C PRO A 580 -32.40 2.94 -2.75
N ASN A 581 -31.25 3.58 -2.52
CA ASN A 581 -30.04 3.34 -3.32
C ASN A 581 -29.04 2.40 -2.62
N LEU A 582 -29.37 1.88 -1.43
CA LEU A 582 -28.45 1.02 -0.70
C LEU A 582 -28.29 -0.30 -1.45
N ASP A 583 -27.11 -0.50 -2.02
CA ASP A 583 -26.73 -1.66 -2.80
C ASP A 583 -25.98 -2.67 -1.94
N VAL A 584 -25.15 -2.21 -1.01
CA VAL A 584 -24.26 -3.03 -0.19
C VAL A 584 -24.49 -2.73 1.30
N LEU A 585 -24.81 -3.77 2.07
CA LEU A 585 -25.00 -3.71 3.52
C LEU A 585 -24.07 -4.72 4.21
N TYR A 586 -23.10 -4.20 4.97
CA TYR A 586 -22.21 -5.00 5.80
C TYR A 586 -22.49 -4.74 7.28
N LEU A 587 -22.77 -5.82 8.02
CA LEU A 587 -23.07 -5.82 9.44
C LEU A 587 -22.16 -6.84 10.12
N GLN A 588 -21.10 -6.38 10.76
CA GLN A 588 -20.10 -7.26 11.37
C GLN A 588 -20.03 -7.06 12.88
N GLY A 589 -19.90 -8.15 13.63
CA GLY A 589 -19.84 -8.16 15.09
C GLY A 589 -21.20 -8.45 15.75
N LEU A 590 -21.27 -8.23 17.06
CA LEU A 590 -22.36 -8.67 17.95
C LEU A 590 -23.66 -7.86 17.83
N TRP A 591 -24.24 -7.80 16.63
CA TRP A 591 -25.55 -7.19 16.41
C TRP A 591 -26.66 -8.14 16.88
N HIS A 592 -27.69 -7.61 17.52
CA HIS A 592 -28.84 -8.38 17.97
C HIS A 592 -30.14 -7.73 17.49
N PHE A 593 -30.82 -8.35 16.54
CA PHE A 593 -32.06 -7.85 15.98
C PHE A 593 -33.24 -8.38 16.78
N GLU A 594 -34.23 -7.53 17.05
CA GLU A 594 -35.53 -8.01 17.50
C GLU A 594 -36.31 -8.65 16.34
N GLU A 595 -37.36 -9.39 16.69
CA GLU A 595 -38.27 -10.07 15.75
C GLU A 595 -38.69 -9.12 14.61
N ASP A 596 -38.66 -9.62 13.38
CA ASP A 596 -38.95 -8.93 12.13
C ASP A 596 -38.09 -7.71 11.77
N VAL A 597 -37.20 -7.20 12.63
CA VAL A 597 -36.44 -5.97 12.35
C VAL A 597 -35.58 -6.12 11.10
N LEU A 598 -34.92 -7.27 10.92
CA LEU A 598 -34.11 -7.55 9.73
C LEU A 598 -34.98 -7.53 8.47
N TYR A 599 -36.18 -8.12 8.53
CA TYR A 599 -37.15 -8.08 7.43
C TYR A 599 -37.52 -6.64 7.07
N TYR A 600 -37.90 -5.82 8.06
CA TYR A 600 -38.27 -4.41 7.80
C TYR A 600 -37.09 -3.59 7.29
N LEU A 601 -35.88 -3.83 7.79
CA LEU A 601 -34.65 -3.19 7.32
C LEU A 601 -34.43 -3.49 5.82
N LEU A 602 -34.54 -4.75 5.40
CA LEU A 602 -34.28 -5.12 4.02
C LEU A 602 -35.45 -4.80 3.08
N HIS A 603 -36.70 -4.95 3.51
CA HIS A 603 -37.87 -4.77 2.63
C HIS A 603 -38.47 -3.36 2.62
N ARG A 604 -38.38 -2.61 3.72
CA ARG A 604 -38.96 -1.26 3.81
C ARG A 604 -37.89 -0.17 3.78
N VAL A 605 -36.76 -0.38 4.43
CA VAL A 605 -35.68 0.62 4.48
C VAL A 605 -34.77 0.53 3.26
N ALA A 606 -34.25 -0.65 2.93
CA ALA A 606 -33.26 -0.87 1.88
C ALA A 606 -33.66 -1.95 0.85
N PRO A 607 -34.81 -1.78 0.15
CA PRO A 607 -35.39 -2.80 -0.74
C PRO A 607 -34.54 -3.17 -1.96
N ASN A 608 -33.52 -2.39 -2.29
CA ASN A 608 -32.66 -2.60 -3.45
C ASN A 608 -31.30 -3.21 -3.09
N THR A 609 -31.12 -3.69 -1.86
CA THR A 609 -29.88 -4.33 -1.42
C THR A 609 -29.53 -5.51 -2.34
N LYS A 610 -28.31 -5.49 -2.88
CA LYS A 610 -27.75 -6.53 -3.76
C LYS A 610 -26.70 -7.36 -3.05
N GLU A 611 -26.04 -6.80 -2.06
CA GLU A 611 -25.02 -7.50 -1.29
C GLU A 611 -25.30 -7.34 0.20
N LEU A 612 -25.41 -8.46 0.90
CA LEU A 612 -25.61 -8.52 2.35
C LEU A 612 -24.53 -9.39 2.98
N LEU A 613 -23.64 -8.78 3.77
CA LEU A 613 -22.69 -9.52 4.59
C LEU A 613 -23.03 -9.29 6.05
N GLU A 614 -23.56 -10.31 6.71
CA GLU A 614 -23.73 -10.32 8.15
C GLU A 614 -22.74 -11.30 8.79
N CYS A 615 -22.02 -10.82 9.80
CA CYS A 615 -21.04 -11.61 10.51
C CYS A 615 -21.27 -11.45 12.01
N GLU A 616 -21.48 -12.55 12.73
CA GLU A 616 -21.73 -12.57 14.19
C GLU A 616 -23.03 -11.86 14.65
N CYS A 617 -24.01 -11.73 13.74
CA CYS A 617 -25.34 -11.22 14.05
C CYS A 617 -26.22 -12.28 14.74
N SER A 618 -27.18 -11.84 15.55
CA SER A 618 -28.06 -12.71 16.32
C SER A 618 -29.47 -12.11 16.45
N GLY A 619 -30.39 -12.85 17.07
CA GLY A 619 -31.77 -12.40 17.32
C GLY A 619 -32.78 -12.83 16.25
N PHE A 620 -32.32 -13.60 15.26
CA PHE A 620 -33.14 -14.30 14.31
C PHE A 620 -32.60 -15.72 14.09
N ASP A 621 -33.46 -16.65 13.68
CA ASP A 621 -33.08 -17.98 13.24
C ASP A 621 -32.94 -18.08 11.71
N LEU A 622 -32.69 -19.29 11.20
CA LEU A 622 -32.53 -19.53 9.77
C LEU A 622 -33.81 -19.23 8.97
N GLU A 623 -34.98 -19.53 9.53
CA GLU A 623 -36.27 -19.32 8.84
C GLU A 623 -36.56 -17.83 8.74
N GLU A 624 -36.36 -17.09 9.83
CA GLU A 624 -36.51 -15.63 9.88
C GLU A 624 -35.50 -14.92 8.96
N TRP A 625 -34.24 -15.36 8.94
CA TRP A 625 -33.23 -14.84 8.02
C TRP A 625 -33.63 -15.06 6.57
N MET A 626 -34.05 -16.29 6.23
CA MET A 626 -34.49 -16.61 4.87
C MET A 626 -35.73 -15.83 4.46
N HIS A 627 -36.67 -15.62 5.37
CA HIS A 627 -37.83 -14.78 5.15
C HIS A 627 -37.42 -13.33 4.90
N ALA A 628 -36.43 -12.81 5.63
CA ALA A 628 -35.93 -11.44 5.47
C ALA A 628 -35.23 -11.18 4.12
N ILE A 629 -34.65 -12.21 3.50
CA ILE A 629 -34.01 -12.09 2.19
C ILE A 629 -34.88 -12.54 1.02
N ASP A 630 -36.05 -13.13 1.28
CA ASP A 630 -36.93 -13.65 0.23
C ASP A 630 -37.40 -12.51 -0.70
N GLY A 631 -37.37 -12.75 -2.01
CA GLY A 631 -37.72 -11.73 -3.00
C GLY A 631 -36.69 -10.61 -3.23
N LEU A 632 -35.56 -10.58 -2.51
CA LEU A 632 -34.44 -9.68 -2.81
C LEU A 632 -33.58 -10.26 -3.95
N HIS A 633 -33.02 -9.38 -4.78
CA HIS A 633 -32.12 -9.76 -5.86
C HIS A 633 -30.64 -9.73 -5.41
N LEU A 634 -30.31 -10.54 -4.40
CA LEU A 634 -28.96 -10.59 -3.83
C LEU A 634 -27.98 -11.24 -4.82
N GLY A 635 -26.99 -10.46 -5.24
CA GLY A 635 -25.82 -10.87 -6.02
C GLY A 635 -24.77 -11.60 -5.18
N HIS A 636 -24.73 -11.33 -3.88
CA HIS A 636 -23.89 -12.04 -2.92
C HIS A 636 -24.52 -11.91 -1.53
N THR A 637 -24.60 -13.00 -0.77
CA THR A 637 -24.99 -12.90 0.64
C THR A 637 -24.17 -13.84 1.50
N SER A 638 -23.73 -13.38 2.67
CA SER A 638 -23.03 -14.20 3.64
C SER A 638 -23.57 -13.95 5.04
N SER A 639 -23.71 -15.02 5.82
CA SER A 639 -24.26 -15.01 7.16
C SER A 639 -23.52 -15.98 8.09
N THR A 640 -23.52 -15.70 9.39
CA THR A 640 -23.06 -16.62 10.44
C THR A 640 -24.25 -16.99 11.32
N LEU A 641 -24.78 -18.19 11.12
CA LEU A 641 -25.97 -18.69 11.82
C LEU A 641 -25.68 -20.01 12.53
N GLU A 642 -26.35 -20.21 13.66
CA GLU A 642 -26.42 -21.52 14.30
C GLU A 642 -27.54 -22.34 13.66
N ALA A 643 -27.19 -23.21 12.72
CA ALA A 643 -28.13 -24.10 12.06
C ALA A 643 -27.58 -25.53 12.00
N THR A 644 -28.45 -26.50 12.25
CA THR A 644 -28.14 -27.91 12.01
C THR A 644 -28.13 -28.20 10.51
N GLU A 645 -27.36 -29.21 10.09
CA GLU A 645 -27.37 -29.68 8.69
C GLU A 645 -28.79 -30.03 8.22
N GLU A 646 -29.63 -30.60 9.09
CA GLU A 646 -31.03 -30.91 8.78
C GLU A 646 -31.86 -29.65 8.50
N GLN A 647 -31.70 -28.58 9.28
CA GLN A 647 -32.38 -27.29 9.05
C GLN A 647 -31.95 -26.64 7.73
N LEU A 648 -30.65 -26.68 7.42
CA LEU A 648 -30.11 -26.14 6.16
C LEU A 648 -30.69 -26.90 4.96
N LEU A 649 -30.72 -28.23 5.03
CA LEU A 649 -31.28 -29.09 3.97
C LEU A 649 -32.80 -28.92 3.83
N ALA A 650 -33.54 -28.82 4.95
CA ALA A 650 -34.99 -28.60 4.95
C ALA A 650 -35.37 -27.27 4.30
N SER A 651 -34.51 -26.27 4.43
CA SER A 651 -34.68 -24.95 3.84
C SER A 651 -34.23 -24.87 2.37
N GLY A 652 -33.84 -25.99 1.77
CA GLY A 652 -33.44 -26.07 0.36
C GLY A 652 -32.00 -25.61 0.09
N LEU A 653 -31.19 -25.39 1.13
CA LEU A 653 -29.79 -25.00 1.02
C LEU A 653 -28.91 -26.25 0.75
N LYS A 654 -27.85 -26.10 -0.04
CA LYS A 654 -26.96 -27.20 -0.47
C LYS A 654 -25.57 -27.09 0.14
N LEU A 655 -25.17 -28.01 1.00
CA LEU A 655 -23.81 -27.98 1.56
C LEU A 655 -22.75 -28.42 0.51
N TYR A 656 -21.72 -27.60 0.31
CA TYR A 656 -20.53 -28.00 -0.44
C TYR A 656 -19.32 -28.11 0.51
N PRO A 657 -18.58 -29.23 0.47
CA PRO A 657 -17.33 -29.36 1.21
C PRO A 657 -16.24 -28.47 0.56
N LEU A 658 -15.48 -27.74 1.38
CA LEU A 658 -14.31 -26.98 0.93
C LEU A 658 -13.24 -27.94 0.38
N ALA A 659 -13.15 -28.04 -0.95
CA ALA A 659 -12.09 -28.76 -1.62
C ALA A 659 -10.76 -27.97 -1.51
N GLY A 660 -9.99 -28.20 -0.44
CA GLY A 660 -8.60 -27.71 -0.35
C GLY A 660 -8.12 -27.12 0.99
N SER A 661 -8.88 -27.20 2.08
CA SER A 661 -8.52 -26.54 3.36
C SER A 661 -7.42 -27.24 4.19
N GLU A 662 -6.76 -28.28 3.69
CA GLU A 662 -5.64 -28.92 4.42
C GLU A 662 -4.42 -28.00 4.60
N ASN A 663 -4.33 -26.88 3.86
CA ASN A 663 -3.19 -25.95 3.91
C ASN A 663 -3.53 -24.49 4.31
N THR A 664 -4.77 -24.17 4.65
CA THR A 664 -5.08 -22.86 5.24
C THR A 664 -4.56 -22.81 6.68
N THR A 665 -3.56 -21.98 6.90
CA THR A 665 -2.99 -21.66 8.22
C THR A 665 -4.10 -21.40 9.24
N ARG A 666 -4.14 -22.23 10.28
CA ARG A 666 -5.05 -22.13 11.41
C ARG A 666 -4.92 -20.75 12.07
N TYR A 667 -5.90 -19.87 11.83
CA TYR A 667 -6.20 -18.80 12.79
C TYR A 667 -6.79 -19.48 14.03
N ASN A 668 -5.97 -19.60 15.08
CA ASN A 668 -6.37 -20.15 16.37
C ASN A 668 -7.16 -19.10 17.16
N ASN A 669 -8.42 -18.85 16.80
CA ASN A 669 -9.36 -18.23 17.74
C ASN A 669 -10.22 -19.37 18.36
N PRO A 670 -10.13 -19.65 19.67
CA PRO A 670 -10.67 -20.88 20.27
C PRO A 670 -12.15 -20.85 20.67
N CYS A 671 -12.93 -19.80 20.33
CA CYS A 671 -14.21 -19.57 21.01
C CYS A 671 -15.53 -19.92 20.30
N PHE A 672 -15.58 -20.34 19.03
CA PHE A 672 -16.89 -20.57 18.39
C PHE A 672 -16.98 -21.78 17.44
N ASP A 673 -18.09 -22.53 17.58
CA ASP A 673 -18.59 -23.56 16.65
C ASP A 673 -19.69 -22.95 15.77
N HIS A 674 -19.33 -22.09 14.81
CA HIS A 674 -20.31 -21.48 13.89
C HIS A 674 -20.20 -22.04 12.46
N VAL A 675 -21.34 -22.13 11.79
CA VAL A 675 -21.43 -22.47 10.37
C VAL A 675 -21.38 -21.18 9.56
N PHE A 676 -20.39 -21.04 8.68
CA PHE A 676 -20.35 -19.96 7.70
C PHE A 676 -21.28 -20.31 6.55
N ILE A 677 -22.21 -19.42 6.24
CA ILE A 677 -23.12 -19.52 5.11
C ILE A 677 -22.67 -18.43 4.13
N SER A 678 -22.28 -18.82 2.92
CA SER A 678 -21.91 -17.88 1.86
C SER A 678 -22.58 -18.34 0.57
N VAL A 679 -23.43 -17.49 0.02
CA VAL A 679 -24.31 -17.78 -1.12
C VAL A 679 -23.86 -16.97 -2.32
N GLU A 680 -23.39 -17.68 -3.35
CA GLU A 680 -23.15 -17.10 -4.69
C GLU A 680 -24.31 -17.48 -5.63
N PRO A 681 -24.88 -16.53 -6.38
CA PRO A 681 -25.88 -16.82 -7.38
C PRO A 681 -25.21 -17.40 -8.62
N SER A 682 -25.54 -18.65 -8.94
CA SER A 682 -25.42 -19.14 -10.32
C SER A 682 -26.73 -18.91 -11.07
N VAL A 683 -26.62 -18.51 -12.33
CA VAL A 683 -27.77 -18.21 -13.21
C VAL A 683 -28.61 -19.48 -13.38
N GLY A 684 -29.69 -19.57 -12.60
CA GLY A 684 -30.62 -20.72 -12.54
C GLY A 684 -30.58 -21.40 -11.17
N THR A 685 -31.32 -20.85 -10.20
CA THR A 685 -31.65 -21.43 -8.87
C THR A 685 -30.65 -22.47 -8.35
N LEU A 686 -29.41 -22.05 -8.11
CA LEU A 686 -28.38 -22.88 -7.50
C LEU A 686 -27.58 -21.98 -6.57
N PHE A 687 -27.73 -22.25 -5.27
CA PHE A 687 -27.07 -21.60 -4.16
C PHE A 687 -25.79 -22.39 -3.81
N CYS A 688 -24.64 -21.73 -3.79
CA CYS A 688 -23.37 -22.27 -3.26
C CYS A 688 -23.28 -22.05 -1.75
N PHE A 689 -22.53 -22.89 -1.01
CA PHE A 689 -22.31 -22.76 0.45
C PHE A 689 -20.95 -23.32 0.86
N THR A 690 -20.33 -22.75 1.90
CA THR A 690 -18.97 -23.10 2.37
C THR A 690 -18.98 -23.55 3.83
N LEU A 691 -18.85 -24.87 4.10
CA LEU A 691 -18.81 -25.39 5.47
C LEU A 691 -17.37 -25.41 6.03
N LEU A 692 -17.10 -24.64 7.10
CA LEU A 692 -15.86 -24.71 7.90
C LEU A 692 -16.11 -25.56 9.15
N GLN A 693 -15.69 -26.82 9.14
CA GLN A 693 -15.81 -27.73 10.29
C GLN A 693 -14.48 -27.81 11.06
N LYS A 694 -14.47 -27.44 12.35
CA LYS A 694 -13.30 -27.61 13.23
C LYS A 694 -13.32 -29.02 13.83
N THR A 695 -12.28 -29.82 13.59
CA THR A 695 -12.15 -31.16 14.20
C THR A 695 -11.50 -31.03 15.59
N PHE A 696 -12.24 -31.37 16.65
CA PHE A 696 -11.73 -31.39 18.02
C PHE A 696 -10.84 -32.63 18.24
N VAL A 697 -9.51 -32.46 18.33
CA VAL A 697 -8.61 -33.53 18.81
C VAL A 697 -8.64 -33.52 20.34
N ARG A 698 -9.46 -34.40 20.93
CA ARG A 698 -9.34 -34.75 22.36
C ARG A 698 -7.98 -35.43 22.58
N SER A 699 -7.02 -34.71 23.14
CA SER A 699 -5.86 -35.30 23.80
C SER A 699 -6.33 -36.03 25.05
N ALA A 700 -6.53 -37.35 24.93
CA ALA A 700 -6.62 -38.22 26.08
C ALA A 700 -5.21 -38.41 26.66
N LYS A 701 -5.00 -37.92 27.88
CA LYS A 701 -3.90 -38.35 28.74
C LYS A 701 -3.90 -39.87 28.86
N LEU A 702 -2.76 -40.51 28.64
CA LEU A 702 -2.44 -41.83 29.16
C LEU A 702 -0.92 -41.88 29.43
N ASN A 703 -0.62 -41.88 30.75
CA ASN A 703 0.62 -42.13 31.49
C ASN A 703 1.99 -41.84 30.85
#